data_AF-A0A2D5W4Y1-F1
#
_entry.id   AF-A0A2D5W4Y1-F1
#
_cell.length_a   1.000
_cell.length_b   1.000
_cell.length_c   1.000
_cell.angle_alpha   90.00
_cell.angle_beta   90.00
_cell.angle_gamma   90.00
#
_symmetry.space_group_name_H-M   'P 1'
#
loop_
_entity.id
_entity.type
_entity.pdbx_description
1 polymer ?
#
loop_
_entity_poly.entity_id
_entity_poly.type
_entity_poly.pdbx_seq_one_letter_code
_entity_poly.pdbx_strand_id
1 'polypeptide(L)'
;MISIFCPAEPKSELPYGPQRQQTMLSLIPTLLLAPLAVGAGVQDDYSPFEKALRSAERYLESGHPEAARPQIERALERDVASPRAWATRASWAEAVGDDDERVFALHQQYRLMVLQGAERGALKSLRTELVATDSLASEVFDMKDDFVADLHKVAVSYEADGRRHSAIRVHKEILALAPGRVASEDAIERIAAFPDPSLAADAKPKDLLEGVSEEWIREHDAAHDTWKTRARLERENYTTMTDAGYAALVRAAEAMEQMNGFYRQFFNYGTEEGGGSVPRIELRIFKNRDEYLELGSGPPADWSGGQFTGGAVETYIGDGGFEGMTGTLFHEAAHQFVSLATRAVGWLNEGLASFFEGCRILGNGTVLMNLPANHRLFPLVERMERGWMASADDGVSAEDPNQTPETAPTFRIVLENRYSWGPPWYAPTWGVVFFLYNYQDPWDGRFVYRPAFREFIDKSGGRMGDGAVDNFEEVVLLNPMPPIDRKSRPEEMEDLELPSTVEELDEVWKQWLLRLRDEQSGKLEVERPYLRWARYALQADDLAAAQEHFEKGIVAAPEDVDTLLEFASFLHKRQSNPDRATKQVLAALRVLEGEDVPRTKLIDEAEKLLRKTDPKRRTLARVHEKIAERAVDLVTRYRLAQRPMMVMDLSWRLGTELGIDGLFEEYERALRASGKSIQVWKLAYNEQDLDDWNVVGDSAFKAAEEVLVADRGAFSPGQFDFQLLTLDTVTSGDFSIDVEVDARRGEASFCGIVVGRKDASTFHSFILFPGQVRAGAADTGFVDLTSHYGSDSYKTWRHLPVDTSVEPGQTLTASWHRMRLDVTGAEVDLWFDGELIASHAFPSRDVLRGSFGLVMGPGKARYRNVRYLALHARDPAAAIERAVRLEALVDSDTGRIGDSWLGARPPFPEVAQWRGNQRTSWGEAGPVPQLLVLWSINQNEMIPMHDWLMGLGEEHEDVGLRIVSVASAVDGDEFEEYVSQHRFPDAVGLDKREGFGIGESFEVFAIDRYNLPRMLLLDIDGRVVWEGDPGFVIGEGGQAGTESYLDAPLAELIDKRQLYEFNRWLKDWRRKGERALRAGDLASAGPLLLAAEDFTANTVPEIGLAQRALRDIRRSLEDERDIAKRLRGLGRSPALMTLLSWGPSVGIPFDDKVAAKRHAKTLGDDAGRGWTAMQRAAKRFSRGRGEFSERLAALLAEVTDDSPFGGEVRAALEGAADEAQVEGVLAGLPDRPGAWLAQDYFSW
;
A
#
# COMPACT_ATOMS: atom_id res chain seq x y z
N MET A 1 -67.42 -12.43 18.06
CA MET A 1 -68.48 -13.43 17.76
C MET A 1 -67.78 -14.73 17.41
N ILE A 2 -67.92 -15.77 18.25
CA ILE A 2 -67.89 -17.22 17.95
C ILE A 2 -66.62 -17.77 17.23
N SER A 3 -65.83 -18.72 17.76
CA SER A 3 -65.83 -19.33 19.11
C SER A 3 -64.42 -19.78 19.59
N ILE A 4 -64.31 -20.88 20.35
CA ILE A 4 -63.43 -21.05 21.53
C ILE A 4 -62.73 -22.45 21.41
N PHE A 5 -61.50 -22.73 21.89
CA PHE A 5 -61.18 -23.08 23.28
C PHE A 5 -59.66 -23.12 23.62
N CYS A 6 -59.19 -22.04 24.26
CA CYS A 6 -58.54 -21.95 25.59
C CYS A 6 -58.57 -23.19 26.57
N PRO A 7 -57.87 -23.15 27.74
CA PRO A 7 -56.50 -22.66 28.04
C PRO A 7 -55.77 -23.42 29.21
N ALA A 8 -54.64 -22.84 29.67
CA ALA A 8 -54.23 -22.62 31.09
C ALA A 8 -53.21 -23.54 31.84
N GLU A 9 -52.12 -22.87 32.23
CA GLU A 9 -51.31 -22.94 33.47
C GLU A 9 -52.15 -22.97 34.80
N PRO A 10 -51.60 -23.21 36.04
CA PRO A 10 -50.30 -22.69 36.52
C PRO A 10 -49.49 -23.50 37.59
N LYS A 11 -48.32 -22.96 37.95
CA LYS A 11 -47.68 -22.74 39.31
C LYS A 11 -48.16 -23.56 40.54
N SER A 12 -47.35 -23.88 41.57
CA SER A 12 -45.91 -23.75 41.88
C SER A 12 -45.60 -24.41 43.25
N GLU A 13 -44.35 -24.33 43.71
CA GLU A 13 -43.89 -24.45 45.12
C GLU A 13 -43.53 -25.84 45.73
N LEU A 14 -42.21 -25.98 45.94
CA LEU A 14 -41.49 -26.71 47.01
C LEU A 14 -41.83 -26.12 48.41
N PRO A 15 -41.31 -26.59 49.59
CA PRO A 15 -40.12 -27.44 49.82
C PRO A 15 -40.20 -28.46 50.99
N TYR A 16 -39.03 -28.99 51.37
CA TYR A 16 -38.59 -29.71 52.59
C TYR A 16 -38.29 -31.22 52.48
N GLY A 17 -36.99 -31.55 52.62
CA GLY A 17 -36.55 -32.82 53.23
C GLY A 17 -36.36 -32.66 54.76
N PRO A 18 -35.57 -33.50 55.46
CA PRO A 18 -34.81 -34.69 55.01
C PRO A 18 -35.00 -35.93 55.92
N GLN A 19 -34.39 -37.10 55.60
CA GLN A 19 -33.56 -37.90 56.54
C GLN A 19 -33.01 -39.27 56.01
N ARG A 20 -31.69 -39.45 56.21
CA ARG A 20 -30.92 -40.65 56.65
C ARG A 20 -31.10 -42.06 56.02
N GLN A 21 -30.00 -42.49 55.39
CA GLN A 21 -29.16 -43.68 55.72
C GLN A 21 -29.81 -44.98 56.24
N GLN A 22 -29.48 -46.11 55.59
CA GLN A 22 -28.56 -47.10 56.19
C GLN A 22 -27.96 -48.09 55.17
N THR A 23 -26.81 -48.67 55.54
CA THR A 23 -25.89 -49.48 54.72
C THR A 23 -25.73 -50.88 55.31
N MET A 24 -25.45 -51.91 54.51
CA MET A 24 -24.56 -53.00 54.92
C MET A 24 -23.84 -53.71 53.76
N LEU A 25 -22.59 -54.11 54.06
CA LEU A 25 -21.58 -54.85 53.30
C LEU A 25 -21.86 -56.39 53.35
N SER A 26 -21.17 -57.35 52.69
CA SER A 26 -20.08 -57.46 51.68
C SER A 26 -19.85 -58.96 51.34
N LEU A 27 -19.21 -59.32 50.21
CA LEU A 27 -17.99 -60.20 50.14
C LEU A 27 -17.58 -60.68 48.70
N ILE A 28 -16.51 -60.04 48.20
CA ILE A 28 -15.33 -60.42 47.35
C ILE A 28 -15.04 -61.94 47.01
N PRO A 29 -14.08 -62.32 46.11
CA PRO A 29 -14.03 -62.32 44.63
C PRO A 29 -13.62 -63.66 43.92
N THR A 30 -13.73 -63.76 42.58
CA THR A 30 -12.71 -64.38 41.68
C THR A 30 -12.93 -63.88 40.23
N LEU A 31 -12.08 -63.02 39.64
CA LEU A 31 -10.82 -63.29 38.90
C LEU A 31 -10.98 -64.09 37.58
N LEU A 32 -10.89 -63.39 36.45
CA LEU A 32 -10.44 -63.94 35.15
C LEU A 32 -9.65 -62.85 34.40
N LEU A 33 -8.48 -63.21 33.88
CA LEU A 33 -7.47 -62.32 33.30
C LEU A 33 -7.51 -62.32 31.76
N ALA A 34 -6.97 -61.23 31.21
CA ALA A 34 -6.23 -61.08 29.93
C ALA A 34 -6.92 -60.23 28.84
N PRO A 35 -6.16 -59.38 28.14
CA PRO A 35 -5.12 -58.52 28.70
C PRO A 35 -5.34 -57.05 28.33
N LEU A 36 -5.13 -56.15 29.29
CA LEU A 36 -4.80 -54.77 28.96
C LEU A 36 -3.42 -54.78 28.29
N ALA A 37 -3.41 -54.65 26.97
CA ALA A 37 -2.25 -54.11 26.29
C ALA A 37 -2.14 -52.65 26.74
N VAL A 38 -1.42 -52.43 27.84
CA VAL A 38 -0.77 -51.15 28.10
C VAL A 38 0.21 -50.99 26.95
N GLY A 39 -0.22 -50.32 25.89
CA GLY A 39 0.70 -49.68 24.99
C GLY A 39 1.55 -48.77 25.84
N ALA A 40 2.81 -49.14 26.05
CA ALA A 40 3.81 -48.15 26.41
C ALA A 40 3.66 -47.05 25.36
N GLY A 41 3.56 -45.80 25.82
CA GLY A 41 3.51 -44.65 24.93
C GLY A 41 4.78 -44.65 24.10
N VAL A 42 4.72 -45.21 22.91
CA VAL A 42 5.62 -44.86 21.82
C VAL A 42 5.35 -43.38 21.63
N GLN A 43 6.35 -42.54 21.90
CA GLN A 43 6.34 -41.20 21.34
C GLN A 43 6.27 -41.42 19.83
N ASP A 44 5.16 -41.06 19.21
CA ASP A 44 5.05 -41.11 17.75
C ASP A 44 6.00 -40.04 17.22
N ASP A 45 7.22 -40.46 16.86
CA ASP A 45 8.33 -39.64 16.35
C ASP A 45 8.04 -38.98 14.98
N TYR A 46 6.80 -39.09 14.50
CA TYR A 46 6.32 -38.42 13.29
C TYR A 46 6.26 -36.90 13.48
N SER A 47 6.65 -36.15 12.45
CA SER A 47 6.46 -34.70 12.40
C SER A 47 4.96 -34.33 12.43
N PRO A 48 4.60 -33.08 12.82
CA PRO A 48 3.20 -32.65 12.83
C PRO A 48 2.51 -32.77 11.46
N PHE A 49 3.24 -32.50 10.37
CA PHE A 49 2.79 -32.77 9.00
C PHE A 49 2.38 -34.24 8.81
N GLU A 50 3.26 -35.18 9.16
CA GLU A 50 3.03 -36.61 8.95
C GLU A 50 1.95 -37.15 9.90
N LYS A 51 1.81 -36.55 11.10
CA LYS A 51 0.68 -36.81 12.03
C LYS A 51 -0.65 -36.36 11.44
N ALA A 52 -0.72 -35.17 10.85
CA ALA A 52 -1.93 -34.66 10.20
C ALA A 52 -2.29 -35.54 8.98
N LEU A 53 -1.32 -35.79 8.09
CA LEU A 53 -1.52 -36.58 6.87
C LEU A 53 -1.95 -38.03 7.14
N ARG A 54 -1.29 -38.73 8.08
CA ARG A 54 -1.73 -40.08 8.51
C ARG A 54 -3.06 -40.08 9.24
N SER A 55 -3.45 -38.97 9.86
CA SER A 55 -4.77 -38.87 10.48
C SER A 55 -5.86 -38.68 9.44
N ALA A 56 -5.62 -37.84 8.41
CA ALA A 56 -6.48 -37.75 7.23
C ALA A 56 -6.66 -39.10 6.54
N GLU A 57 -5.56 -39.80 6.23
CA GLU A 57 -5.57 -41.13 5.61
C GLU A 57 -6.40 -42.13 6.45
N ARG A 58 -6.15 -42.23 7.77
CA ARG A 58 -6.92 -43.11 8.66
C ARG A 58 -8.40 -42.75 8.76
N TYR A 59 -8.76 -41.46 8.73
CA TYR A 59 -10.15 -41.04 8.74
C TYR A 59 -10.85 -41.42 7.43
N LEU A 60 -10.19 -41.29 6.28
CA LEU A 60 -10.71 -41.76 4.99
C LEU A 60 -10.87 -43.29 4.96
N GLU A 61 -9.86 -44.05 5.38
CA GLU A 61 -9.92 -45.52 5.50
C GLU A 61 -11.06 -45.97 6.43
N SER A 62 -11.33 -45.19 7.48
CA SER A 62 -12.41 -45.44 8.45
C SER A 62 -13.78 -44.91 8.01
N GLY A 63 -13.90 -44.27 6.84
CA GLY A 63 -15.17 -43.73 6.32
C GLY A 63 -15.70 -42.47 7.02
N HIS A 64 -14.80 -41.63 7.55
CA HIS A 64 -15.11 -40.36 8.24
C HIS A 64 -14.52 -39.15 7.48
N PRO A 65 -14.99 -38.85 6.26
CA PRO A 65 -14.40 -37.79 5.43
C PRO A 65 -14.52 -36.39 6.05
N GLU A 66 -15.52 -36.13 6.88
CA GLU A 66 -15.67 -34.88 7.63
C GLU A 66 -14.52 -34.64 8.62
N ALA A 67 -14.02 -35.71 9.26
CA ALA A 67 -12.87 -35.64 10.16
C ALA A 67 -11.53 -35.59 9.40
N ALA A 68 -11.49 -36.13 8.18
CA ALA A 68 -10.30 -36.06 7.32
C ALA A 68 -10.03 -34.63 6.81
N ARG A 69 -11.07 -33.85 6.47
CA ARG A 69 -10.91 -32.54 5.81
C ARG A 69 -9.98 -31.57 6.57
N PRO A 70 -10.16 -31.28 7.88
CA PRO A 70 -9.28 -30.35 8.59
C PRO A 70 -7.84 -30.90 8.73
N GLN A 71 -7.64 -32.21 8.69
CA GLN A 71 -6.32 -32.84 8.74
C GLN A 71 -5.58 -32.72 7.39
N ILE A 72 -6.31 -32.73 6.27
CA ILE A 72 -5.77 -32.47 4.93
C ILE A 72 -5.37 -30.99 4.80
N GLU A 73 -6.22 -30.08 5.30
CA GLU A 73 -5.90 -28.65 5.35
C GLU A 73 -4.66 -28.40 6.22
N ARG A 74 -4.60 -28.95 7.44
CA ARG A 74 -3.41 -28.91 8.29
C ARG A 74 -2.14 -29.47 7.61
N ALA A 75 -2.26 -30.54 6.83
CA ALA A 75 -1.12 -31.08 6.09
C ALA A 75 -0.65 -30.14 4.98
N LEU A 76 -1.58 -29.58 4.18
CA LEU A 76 -1.25 -28.62 3.12
C LEU A 76 -0.79 -27.25 3.65
N GLU A 77 -1.26 -26.82 4.83
CA GLU A 77 -0.76 -25.63 5.50
C GLU A 77 0.71 -25.79 5.93
N ARG A 78 1.14 -27.02 6.24
CA ARG A 78 2.54 -27.31 6.60
C ARG A 78 3.42 -27.57 5.38
N ASP A 79 2.92 -28.26 4.35
CA ASP A 79 3.63 -28.51 3.10
C ASP A 79 2.67 -28.56 1.90
N VAL A 80 2.45 -27.40 1.28
CA VAL A 80 1.64 -27.25 0.05
C VAL A 80 2.30 -27.88 -1.17
N ALA A 81 3.61 -28.14 -1.12
CA ALA A 81 4.38 -28.77 -2.20
C ALA A 81 4.37 -30.30 -2.13
N SER A 82 3.77 -30.91 -1.09
CA SER A 82 3.67 -32.37 -0.94
C SER A 82 2.66 -33.01 -1.92
N PRO A 83 3.09 -33.84 -2.90
CA PRO A 83 2.15 -34.51 -3.80
C PRO A 83 1.24 -35.51 -3.08
N ARG A 84 1.68 -36.06 -1.94
CA ARG A 84 0.90 -37.00 -1.13
C ARG A 84 -0.27 -36.31 -0.44
N ALA A 85 -0.08 -35.09 0.08
CA ALA A 85 -1.18 -34.31 0.66
C ALA A 85 -2.27 -33.99 -0.38
N TRP A 86 -1.88 -33.64 -1.61
CA TRP A 86 -2.82 -33.45 -2.73
C TRP A 86 -3.52 -34.75 -3.16
N ALA A 87 -2.83 -35.89 -3.16
CA ALA A 87 -3.44 -37.20 -3.41
C ALA A 87 -4.51 -37.55 -2.36
N THR A 88 -4.24 -37.26 -1.09
CA THR A 88 -5.20 -37.43 0.01
C THR A 88 -6.39 -36.46 -0.12
N ARG A 89 -6.17 -35.22 -0.59
CA ARG A 89 -7.25 -34.27 -0.91
C ARG A 89 -8.13 -34.76 -2.08
N ALA A 90 -7.55 -35.32 -3.13
CA ALA A 90 -8.29 -35.94 -4.23
C ALA A 90 -9.13 -37.15 -3.76
N SER A 91 -8.55 -38.00 -2.90
CA SER A 91 -9.22 -39.16 -2.32
C SER A 91 -10.39 -38.77 -1.40
N TRP A 92 -10.23 -37.70 -0.62
CA TRP A 92 -11.31 -37.11 0.17
C TRP A 92 -12.43 -36.56 -0.71
N ALA A 93 -12.07 -35.82 -1.76
CA ALA A 93 -13.04 -35.23 -2.67
C ALA A 93 -13.87 -36.29 -3.40
N GLU A 94 -13.25 -37.42 -3.80
CA GLU A 94 -13.97 -38.60 -4.29
C GLU A 94 -14.92 -39.20 -3.24
N ALA A 95 -14.50 -39.29 -1.97
CA ALA A 95 -15.31 -39.85 -0.89
C ALA A 95 -16.57 -39.01 -0.55
N VAL A 96 -16.52 -37.69 -0.73
CA VAL A 96 -17.68 -36.79 -0.54
C VAL A 96 -18.45 -36.47 -1.82
N GLY A 97 -17.93 -36.86 -2.99
CA GLY A 97 -18.55 -36.57 -4.29
C GLY A 97 -18.32 -35.15 -4.82
N ASP A 98 -17.29 -34.44 -4.35
CA ASP A 98 -16.87 -33.15 -4.92
C ASP A 98 -15.91 -33.38 -6.10
N ASP A 99 -16.47 -33.67 -7.26
CA ASP A 99 -15.68 -33.89 -8.48
C ASP A 99 -14.81 -32.67 -8.88
N ASP A 100 -15.25 -31.45 -8.57
CA ASP A 100 -14.53 -30.21 -8.92
C ASP A 100 -13.22 -30.12 -8.15
N GLU A 101 -13.29 -30.34 -6.84
CA GLU A 101 -12.11 -30.37 -5.98
C GLU A 101 -11.23 -31.60 -6.23
N ARG A 102 -11.82 -32.76 -6.58
CA ARG A 102 -11.07 -33.95 -6.99
C ARG A 102 -10.20 -33.67 -8.22
N VAL A 103 -10.80 -33.10 -9.27
CA VAL A 103 -10.09 -32.79 -10.51
C VAL A 103 -8.98 -31.77 -10.25
N PHE A 104 -9.28 -30.70 -9.51
CA PHE A 104 -8.28 -29.70 -9.12
C PHE A 104 -7.10 -30.33 -8.36
N ALA A 105 -7.36 -31.15 -7.32
CA ALA A 105 -6.33 -31.77 -6.51
C ALA A 105 -5.43 -32.74 -7.31
N LEU A 106 -5.99 -33.50 -8.26
CA LEU A 106 -5.21 -34.35 -9.17
C LEU A 106 -4.30 -33.53 -10.11
N HIS A 107 -4.79 -32.39 -10.64
CA HIS A 107 -3.96 -31.47 -11.44
C HIS A 107 -2.82 -30.86 -10.60
N GLN A 108 -3.07 -30.48 -9.34
CA GLN A 108 -2.02 -29.99 -8.43
C GLN A 108 -0.95 -31.07 -8.17
N GLN A 109 -1.37 -32.27 -7.80
CA GLN A 109 -0.47 -33.41 -7.59
C GLN A 109 0.39 -33.67 -8.83
N TYR A 110 -0.20 -33.72 -10.02
CA TYR A 110 0.53 -33.97 -11.26
C TYR A 110 1.58 -32.90 -11.55
N ARG A 111 1.26 -31.62 -11.33
CA ARG A 111 2.22 -30.52 -11.53
C ARG A 111 3.40 -30.59 -10.57
N LEU A 112 3.14 -30.81 -9.27
CA LEU A 112 4.20 -30.96 -8.27
C LEU A 112 5.11 -32.14 -8.58
N MET A 113 4.55 -33.29 -8.97
CA MET A 113 5.34 -34.45 -9.39
C MET A 113 6.19 -34.17 -10.64
N VAL A 114 5.75 -33.33 -11.57
CA VAL A 114 6.57 -32.92 -12.73
C VAL A 114 7.72 -32.00 -12.28
N LEU A 115 7.45 -31.00 -11.44
CA LEU A 115 8.45 -30.08 -10.92
C LEU A 115 9.53 -30.79 -10.08
N GLN A 116 9.12 -31.75 -9.24
CA GLN A 116 10.00 -32.56 -8.40
C GLN A 116 10.70 -33.71 -9.15
N GLY A 117 10.58 -33.77 -10.48
CA GLY A 117 11.30 -34.74 -11.31
C GLY A 117 10.89 -36.20 -11.12
N ALA A 118 9.65 -36.47 -10.72
CA ALA A 118 9.16 -37.81 -10.39
C ALA A 118 9.30 -38.82 -11.55
N GLU A 119 9.38 -40.10 -11.20
CA GLU A 119 9.59 -41.15 -12.20
C GLU A 119 8.52 -41.16 -13.30
N ARG A 120 8.98 -41.32 -14.56
CA ARG A 120 8.11 -41.37 -15.76
C ARG A 120 6.99 -42.40 -15.67
N GLY A 121 7.17 -43.48 -14.90
CA GLY A 121 6.14 -44.49 -14.65
C GLY A 121 4.99 -43.93 -13.82
N ALA A 122 5.28 -43.27 -12.70
CA ALA A 122 4.30 -42.66 -11.82
C ALA A 122 3.53 -41.53 -12.51
N LEU A 123 4.24 -40.63 -13.20
CA LEU A 123 3.63 -39.57 -14.01
C LEU A 123 2.67 -40.11 -15.09
N LYS A 124 3.01 -41.23 -15.73
CA LYS A 124 2.14 -41.86 -16.73
C LYS A 124 0.88 -42.47 -16.11
N SER A 125 0.99 -43.10 -14.94
CA SER A 125 -0.16 -43.64 -14.21
C SER A 125 -1.12 -42.51 -13.80
N LEU A 126 -0.61 -41.45 -13.16
CA LEU A 126 -1.40 -40.30 -12.73
C LEU A 126 -2.05 -39.58 -13.93
N ARG A 127 -1.32 -39.37 -15.05
CA ARG A 127 -1.92 -38.83 -16.28
C ARG A 127 -3.09 -39.69 -16.80
N THR A 128 -3.02 -41.01 -16.63
CA THR A 128 -4.07 -41.94 -17.11
C THR A 128 -5.33 -41.85 -16.23
N GLU A 129 -5.16 -41.80 -14.91
CA GLU A 129 -6.25 -41.60 -13.94
C GLU A 129 -6.92 -40.23 -14.12
N LEU A 130 -6.11 -39.19 -14.30
CA LEU A 130 -6.56 -37.82 -14.43
C LEU A 130 -7.36 -37.62 -15.73
N VAL A 131 -6.92 -38.19 -16.87
CA VAL A 131 -7.70 -38.22 -18.12
C VAL A 131 -8.97 -39.07 -18.05
N ALA A 132 -9.02 -40.07 -17.17
CA ALA A 132 -10.25 -40.84 -16.93
C ALA A 132 -11.27 -40.09 -16.05
N THR A 133 -10.79 -39.21 -15.16
CA THR A 133 -11.60 -38.41 -14.23
C THR A 133 -12.06 -37.08 -14.88
N ASP A 134 -11.18 -36.45 -15.65
CA ASP A 134 -11.38 -35.17 -16.33
C ASP A 134 -11.22 -35.35 -17.85
N SER A 135 -12.36 -35.34 -18.56
CA SER A 135 -12.41 -35.47 -20.01
C SER A 135 -11.71 -34.34 -20.78
N LEU A 136 -11.42 -33.21 -20.14
CA LEU A 136 -10.72 -32.06 -20.73
C LEU A 136 -9.22 -32.08 -20.44
N ALA A 137 -8.75 -32.93 -19.53
CA ALA A 137 -7.35 -32.93 -19.09
C ALA A 137 -6.34 -33.24 -20.19
N SER A 138 -6.69 -34.11 -21.16
CA SER A 138 -5.82 -34.33 -22.32
C SER A 138 -5.56 -33.03 -23.06
N GLU A 139 -6.59 -32.19 -23.24
CA GLU A 139 -6.47 -30.91 -23.91
C GLU A 139 -5.63 -29.90 -23.12
N VAL A 140 -5.71 -29.90 -21.78
CA VAL A 140 -4.79 -29.13 -20.91
C VAL A 140 -3.34 -29.55 -21.14
N PHE A 141 -3.06 -30.86 -21.16
CA PHE A 141 -1.71 -31.38 -21.34
C PHE A 141 -1.14 -31.16 -22.75
N ASP A 142 -2.01 -31.19 -23.77
CA ASP A 142 -1.62 -31.13 -25.18
C ASP A 142 -1.37 -29.67 -25.64
N MET A 143 -1.83 -28.64 -24.88
CA MET A 143 -1.46 -27.22 -25.11
C MET A 143 0.05 -27.01 -25.28
N LYS A 144 0.86 -27.78 -24.56
CA LYS A 144 2.31 -27.69 -24.66
C LYS A 144 2.83 -28.20 -26.01
N ASP A 145 2.24 -29.28 -26.52
CA ASP A 145 2.67 -29.95 -27.73
C ASP A 145 2.23 -29.12 -28.97
N ASP A 146 1.11 -28.41 -28.85
CA ASP A 146 0.62 -27.45 -29.85
C ASP A 146 1.47 -26.17 -29.96
N PHE A 147 1.88 -25.57 -28.83
CA PHE A 147 2.40 -24.18 -28.81
C PHE A 147 3.88 -24.01 -28.45
N VAL A 148 4.49 -24.90 -27.66
CA VAL A 148 5.88 -24.74 -27.19
C VAL A 148 6.88 -24.67 -28.35
N ALA A 149 6.62 -25.40 -29.44
CA ALA A 149 7.46 -25.37 -30.64
C ALA A 149 7.44 -24.01 -31.37
N ASP A 150 6.33 -23.29 -31.34
CA ASP A 150 6.22 -21.97 -31.97
C ASP A 150 6.73 -20.86 -31.04
N LEU A 151 6.43 -20.90 -29.75
CA LEU A 151 7.02 -20.00 -28.75
C LEU A 151 8.55 -20.12 -28.73
N HIS A 152 9.10 -21.35 -28.79
CA HIS A 152 10.55 -21.56 -28.76
C HIS A 152 11.27 -20.94 -29.98
N LYS A 153 10.66 -20.95 -31.17
CA LYS A 153 11.19 -20.23 -32.34
C LYS A 153 11.25 -18.73 -32.09
N VAL A 154 10.27 -18.17 -31.39
CA VAL A 154 10.23 -16.74 -31.05
C VAL A 154 11.27 -16.41 -29.97
N ALA A 155 11.39 -17.23 -28.92
CA ALA A 155 12.37 -17.05 -27.84
C ALA A 155 13.82 -17.04 -28.36
N VAL A 156 14.22 -18.09 -29.10
CA VAL A 156 15.55 -18.19 -29.75
C VAL A 156 15.79 -17.02 -30.71
N SER A 157 14.73 -16.50 -31.33
CA SER A 157 14.83 -15.32 -32.17
C SER A 157 15.07 -14.05 -31.35
N TYR A 158 14.43 -13.85 -30.19
CA TYR A 158 14.73 -12.72 -29.31
C TYR A 158 16.16 -12.80 -28.75
N GLU A 159 16.63 -13.98 -28.35
CA GLU A 159 18.02 -14.19 -27.94
C GLU A 159 19.02 -13.73 -29.01
N ALA A 160 18.80 -14.11 -30.27
CA ALA A 160 19.67 -13.75 -31.39
C ALA A 160 19.74 -12.23 -31.67
N ASP A 161 18.74 -11.46 -31.25
CA ASP A 161 18.74 -9.99 -31.31
C ASP A 161 19.32 -9.33 -30.03
N GLY A 162 19.78 -10.12 -29.05
CA GLY A 162 20.21 -9.61 -27.73
C GLY A 162 19.07 -9.15 -26.81
N ARG A 163 17.82 -9.55 -27.09
CA ARG A 163 16.60 -9.08 -26.42
C ARG A 163 16.23 -9.95 -25.22
N ARG A 164 17.01 -9.79 -24.16
CA ARG A 164 17.01 -10.60 -22.94
C ARG A 164 15.66 -10.66 -22.21
N HIS A 165 15.00 -9.53 -21.95
CA HIS A 165 13.68 -9.49 -21.31
C HIS A 165 12.62 -10.20 -22.16
N SER A 166 12.60 -9.90 -23.46
CA SER A 166 11.63 -10.52 -24.37
C SER A 166 11.86 -12.03 -24.50
N ALA A 167 13.12 -12.49 -24.51
CA ALA A 167 13.46 -13.90 -24.53
C ALA A 167 13.06 -14.61 -23.23
N ILE A 168 13.43 -14.07 -22.06
CA ILE A 168 13.05 -14.62 -20.75
C ILE A 168 11.54 -14.75 -20.62
N ARG A 169 10.78 -13.71 -20.98
CA ARG A 169 9.31 -13.75 -20.96
C ARG A 169 8.77 -14.93 -21.78
N VAL A 170 9.21 -15.11 -23.02
CA VAL A 170 8.73 -16.22 -23.87
C VAL A 170 9.22 -17.58 -23.36
N HIS A 171 10.37 -17.66 -22.69
CA HIS A 171 10.78 -18.89 -21.99
C HIS A 171 9.92 -19.19 -20.76
N LYS A 172 9.44 -18.18 -20.03
CA LYS A 172 8.44 -18.37 -18.97
C LYS A 172 7.08 -18.80 -19.52
N GLU A 173 6.61 -18.19 -20.60
CA GLU A 173 5.41 -18.64 -21.33
C GLU A 173 5.53 -20.13 -21.75
N ILE A 174 6.73 -20.56 -22.15
CA ILE A 174 7.04 -21.97 -22.43
C ILE A 174 6.96 -22.84 -21.17
N LEU A 175 7.53 -22.41 -20.04
CA LEU A 175 7.52 -23.18 -18.79
C LEU A 175 6.12 -23.24 -18.17
N ALA A 176 5.29 -22.21 -18.34
CA ALA A 176 3.88 -22.21 -17.94
C ALA A 176 3.04 -23.27 -18.67
N LEU A 177 3.44 -23.65 -19.89
CA LEU A 177 2.83 -24.74 -20.66
C LEU A 177 3.55 -26.09 -20.47
N ALA A 178 4.88 -26.08 -20.32
CA ALA A 178 5.73 -27.25 -20.13
C ALA A 178 6.70 -27.07 -18.94
N PRO A 179 6.23 -27.28 -17.69
CA PRO A 179 7.09 -27.25 -16.52
C PRO A 179 8.22 -28.31 -16.59
N GLY A 180 9.39 -28.01 -16.02
CA GLY A 180 10.55 -28.92 -16.04
C GLY A 180 11.26 -29.01 -17.40
N ARG A 181 11.11 -27.99 -18.26
CA ARG A 181 11.77 -27.97 -19.58
C ARG A 181 13.16 -27.36 -19.46
N VAL A 182 14.13 -28.21 -19.10
CA VAL A 182 15.58 -27.93 -18.99
C VAL A 182 16.09 -26.92 -20.03
N ALA A 183 15.82 -27.11 -21.31
CA ALA A 183 16.28 -26.21 -22.38
C ALA A 183 15.72 -24.76 -22.33
N SER A 184 14.75 -24.47 -21.47
CA SER A 184 14.23 -23.12 -21.19
C SER A 184 14.64 -22.62 -19.81
N GLU A 185 14.80 -23.51 -18.83
CA GLU A 185 15.47 -23.22 -17.55
C GLU A 185 16.93 -22.79 -17.78
N ASP A 186 17.73 -23.59 -18.49
CA ASP A 186 19.11 -23.28 -18.91
C ASP A 186 19.22 -21.95 -19.68
N ALA A 187 18.19 -21.63 -20.48
CA ALA A 187 18.16 -20.41 -21.28
C ALA A 187 17.87 -19.19 -20.39
N ILE A 188 16.87 -19.27 -19.51
CA ILE A 188 16.58 -18.22 -18.53
C ILE A 188 17.79 -17.98 -17.64
N GLU A 189 18.40 -19.02 -17.07
CA GLU A 189 19.56 -18.90 -16.19
C GLU A 189 20.74 -18.22 -16.90
N ARG A 190 21.10 -18.68 -18.11
CA ARG A 190 22.15 -18.06 -18.94
C ARG A 190 21.85 -16.62 -19.33
N ILE A 191 20.59 -16.25 -19.55
CA ILE A 191 20.21 -14.87 -19.89
C ILE A 191 20.18 -13.99 -18.63
N ALA A 192 19.82 -14.54 -17.48
CA ALA A 192 19.75 -13.85 -16.19
C ALA A 192 21.12 -13.59 -15.55
N ALA A 193 22.14 -14.38 -15.91
CA ALA A 193 23.52 -14.19 -15.45
C ALA A 193 24.20 -12.92 -16.02
N PHE A 194 23.59 -12.23 -16.98
CA PHE A 194 24.11 -10.93 -17.43
C PHE A 194 23.98 -9.86 -16.33
N PRO A 195 24.94 -8.92 -16.20
CA PRO A 195 24.98 -7.91 -15.14
C PRO A 195 23.98 -6.75 -15.35
N ASP A 196 22.70 -7.09 -15.51
CA ASP A 196 21.55 -6.19 -15.58
C ASP A 196 20.50 -6.63 -14.54
N PRO A 197 20.48 -5.98 -13.35
CA PRO A 197 19.54 -6.31 -12.27
C PRO A 197 18.06 -6.28 -12.69
N SER A 198 17.72 -5.56 -13.77
CA SER A 198 16.33 -5.48 -14.24
C SER A 198 15.84 -6.77 -14.93
N LEU A 199 16.73 -7.71 -15.21
CA LEU A 199 16.43 -9.08 -15.68
C LEU A 199 16.01 -10.02 -14.55
N ALA A 200 16.52 -9.83 -13.31
CA ALA A 200 16.29 -10.75 -12.19
C ALA A 200 14.79 -10.97 -11.91
N ALA A 201 14.05 -9.87 -11.83
CA ALA A 201 12.60 -9.85 -11.63
C ALA A 201 11.81 -10.53 -12.76
N ASP A 202 12.37 -10.64 -13.97
CA ASP A 202 11.74 -11.35 -15.08
C ASP A 202 12.17 -12.82 -15.12
N ALA A 203 13.39 -13.15 -14.65
CA ALA A 203 14.00 -14.47 -14.78
C ALA A 203 13.55 -15.48 -13.72
N LYS A 204 13.56 -15.09 -12.45
CA LYS A 204 13.45 -16.04 -11.33
C LYS A 204 12.01 -16.53 -11.11
N PRO A 205 11.79 -17.74 -10.56
CA PRO A 205 10.47 -18.22 -10.12
C PRO A 205 9.82 -17.26 -9.11
N LYS A 206 8.57 -17.49 -8.69
CA LYS A 206 7.88 -16.58 -7.74
C LYS A 206 8.49 -16.66 -6.33
N ASP A 207 8.96 -17.85 -5.97
CA ASP A 207 9.83 -18.13 -4.81
C ASP A 207 11.01 -19.01 -5.29
N LEU A 208 12.21 -18.83 -4.75
CA LEU A 208 13.35 -19.72 -5.04
C LEU A 208 13.14 -21.15 -4.51
N LEU A 209 12.21 -21.36 -3.57
CA LEU A 209 11.81 -22.66 -3.04
C LEU A 209 10.55 -23.22 -3.71
N GLU A 210 10.03 -22.56 -4.76
CA GLU A 210 8.81 -22.96 -5.46
C GLU A 210 8.90 -24.41 -5.99
N GLY A 211 8.01 -25.28 -5.48
CA GLY A 211 7.95 -26.70 -5.84
C GLY A 211 8.84 -27.64 -5.03
N VAL A 212 9.67 -27.12 -4.12
CA VAL A 212 10.46 -27.92 -3.16
C VAL A 212 9.61 -28.21 -1.92
N SER A 213 9.56 -29.46 -1.46
CA SER A 213 8.83 -29.86 -0.25
C SER A 213 9.62 -29.62 1.04
N GLU A 214 8.93 -29.31 2.13
CA GLU A 214 9.51 -29.14 3.46
C GLU A 214 10.08 -30.46 4.01
N GLU A 215 9.60 -31.59 3.50
CA GLU A 215 10.22 -32.91 3.73
C GLU A 215 11.62 -33.00 3.10
N TRP A 216 11.78 -32.59 1.85
CA TRP A 216 13.06 -32.63 1.15
C TRP A 216 14.08 -31.64 1.76
N ILE A 217 13.62 -30.45 2.17
CA ILE A 217 14.48 -29.45 2.84
C ILE A 217 15.04 -30.03 4.15
N ARG A 218 14.20 -30.63 5.00
CA ARG A 218 14.65 -31.27 6.24
C ARG A 218 15.62 -32.42 6.01
N GLU A 219 15.42 -33.23 4.97
CA GLU A 219 16.38 -34.29 4.59
C GLU A 219 17.72 -33.71 4.11
N HIS A 220 17.70 -32.62 3.34
CA HIS A 220 18.91 -31.90 2.91
C HIS A 220 19.67 -31.33 4.11
N ASP A 221 18.97 -30.63 4.98
CA ASP A 221 19.57 -29.88 6.09
C ASP A 221 20.16 -30.84 7.13
N ALA A 222 19.47 -31.95 7.43
CA ALA A 222 20.01 -33.01 8.28
C ALA A 222 21.26 -33.71 7.68
N ALA A 223 21.45 -33.68 6.35
CA ALA A 223 22.65 -34.21 5.70
C ALA A 223 23.82 -33.20 5.68
N HIS A 224 23.55 -31.93 5.99
CA HIS A 224 24.47 -30.80 5.86
C HIS A 224 24.61 -29.97 7.16
N ASP A 225 24.21 -30.53 8.31
CA ASP A 225 24.07 -29.96 9.66
C ASP A 225 25.32 -29.37 10.34
N THR A 226 26.50 -29.58 9.74
CA THR A 226 27.79 -29.25 10.33
C THR A 226 28.75 -28.70 9.30
N TRP A 227 29.62 -27.76 9.68
CA TRP A 227 30.59 -27.16 8.76
C TRP A 227 31.44 -28.16 7.97
N LYS A 228 31.63 -29.38 8.48
CA LYS A 228 32.33 -30.47 7.78
C LYS A 228 31.52 -31.07 6.62
N THR A 229 30.20 -31.18 6.75
CA THR A 229 29.28 -31.73 5.74
C THR A 229 28.60 -30.65 4.90
N ARG A 230 28.67 -29.38 5.32
CA ARG A 230 28.07 -28.16 4.74
C ARG A 230 27.72 -28.23 3.26
N ALA A 231 26.52 -27.77 2.93
CA ALA A 231 26.05 -27.66 1.57
C ALA A 231 26.92 -26.68 0.76
N ARG A 232 26.99 -26.88 -0.56
CA ARG A 232 27.78 -26.04 -1.48
C ARG A 232 26.97 -25.76 -2.75
N LEU A 233 26.90 -24.48 -3.13
CA LEU A 233 26.32 -24.02 -4.39
C LEU A 233 27.31 -23.09 -5.10
N GLU A 234 27.63 -23.39 -6.35
CA GLU A 234 28.58 -22.62 -7.15
C GLU A 234 27.83 -21.80 -8.20
N ARG A 235 28.10 -20.49 -8.22
CA ARG A 235 27.53 -19.50 -9.14
C ARG A 235 28.67 -18.79 -9.91
N GLU A 236 28.36 -17.76 -10.69
CA GLU A 236 29.36 -17.09 -11.52
C GLU A 236 30.42 -16.36 -10.68
N ASN A 237 29.97 -15.49 -9.77
CA ASN A 237 30.81 -14.62 -8.94
C ASN A 237 31.06 -15.19 -7.54
N TYR A 238 30.26 -16.15 -7.07
CA TYR A 238 30.41 -16.74 -5.74
C TYR A 238 30.43 -18.27 -5.70
N THR A 239 31.01 -18.80 -4.62
CA THR A 239 30.76 -20.17 -4.15
C THR A 239 30.22 -20.11 -2.74
N THR A 240 28.91 -20.34 -2.59
CA THR A 240 28.23 -20.32 -1.30
C THR A 240 28.42 -21.66 -0.60
N MET A 241 28.80 -21.61 0.67
CA MET A 241 28.94 -22.76 1.56
C MET A 241 28.24 -22.46 2.88
N THR A 242 27.36 -23.36 3.32
CA THR A 242 26.64 -23.18 4.59
C THR A 242 26.22 -24.51 5.22
N ASP A 243 26.22 -24.54 6.55
CA ASP A 243 25.57 -25.56 7.38
C ASP A 243 24.29 -25.03 8.08
N ALA A 244 23.81 -23.85 7.64
CA ALA A 244 22.60 -23.18 8.14
C ALA A 244 21.35 -23.49 7.29
N GLY A 245 21.36 -24.59 6.55
CA GLY A 245 20.23 -25.09 5.76
C GLY A 245 20.13 -24.60 4.30
N TYR A 246 19.25 -25.26 3.54
CA TYR A 246 19.07 -25.10 2.10
C TYR A 246 18.50 -23.74 1.72
N ALA A 247 17.55 -23.22 2.50
CA ALA A 247 16.94 -21.92 2.27
C ALA A 247 18.00 -20.80 2.30
N ALA A 248 18.87 -20.82 3.31
CA ALA A 248 20.00 -19.91 3.42
C ALA A 248 20.97 -20.05 2.22
N LEU A 249 21.32 -21.29 1.85
CA LEU A 249 22.20 -21.59 0.72
C LEU A 249 21.72 -20.96 -0.60
N VAL A 250 20.47 -21.25 -0.99
CA VAL A 250 19.95 -20.86 -2.31
C VAL A 250 19.61 -19.37 -2.36
N ARG A 251 18.94 -18.84 -1.33
CA ARG A 251 18.57 -17.42 -1.30
C ARG A 251 19.79 -16.51 -1.23
N ALA A 252 20.81 -16.84 -0.42
CA ALA A 252 22.05 -16.07 -0.37
C ALA A 252 22.85 -16.19 -1.68
N ALA A 253 22.99 -17.39 -2.25
CA ALA A 253 23.68 -17.57 -3.52
C ALA A 253 23.06 -16.76 -4.66
N GLU A 254 21.72 -16.65 -4.71
CA GLU A 254 21.05 -15.84 -5.74
C GLU A 254 21.18 -14.34 -5.46
N ALA A 255 20.85 -13.89 -4.25
CA ALA A 255 20.89 -12.48 -3.88
C ALA A 255 22.28 -11.85 -4.08
N MET A 256 23.35 -12.60 -3.77
CA MET A 256 24.71 -12.11 -3.90
C MET A 256 25.14 -11.93 -5.36
N GLU A 257 24.70 -12.77 -6.29
CA GLU A 257 24.94 -12.54 -7.73
C GLU A 257 24.27 -11.24 -8.21
N GLN A 258 23.05 -10.95 -7.73
CA GLN A 258 22.36 -9.68 -8.03
C GLN A 258 23.10 -8.48 -7.43
N MET A 259 23.58 -8.59 -6.18
CA MET A 259 24.41 -7.56 -5.55
C MET A 259 25.75 -7.35 -6.26
N ASN A 260 26.38 -8.41 -6.78
CA ASN A 260 27.61 -8.27 -7.59
C ASN A 260 27.37 -7.43 -8.84
N GLY A 261 26.25 -7.67 -9.53
CA GLY A 261 25.80 -6.82 -10.63
C GLY A 261 25.65 -5.35 -10.21
N PHE A 262 25.07 -5.09 -9.04
CA PHE A 262 24.92 -3.73 -8.53
C PHE A 262 26.24 -3.08 -8.10
N TYR A 263 27.13 -3.78 -7.38
CA TYR A 263 28.44 -3.25 -7.02
C TYR A 263 29.25 -2.86 -8.27
N ARG A 264 29.23 -3.69 -9.32
CA ARG A 264 29.90 -3.38 -10.59
C ARG A 264 29.40 -2.06 -11.19
N GLN A 265 28.09 -1.84 -11.18
CA GLN A 265 27.48 -0.59 -11.68
C GLN A 265 27.76 0.60 -10.76
N PHE A 266 27.62 0.45 -9.44
CA PHE A 266 27.83 1.52 -8.46
C PHE A 266 29.27 2.04 -8.44
N PHE A 267 30.24 1.13 -8.40
CA PHE A 267 31.67 1.45 -8.40
C PHE A 267 32.26 1.65 -9.80
N ASN A 268 31.48 1.41 -10.87
CA ASN A 268 31.93 1.33 -12.25
C ASN A 268 33.22 0.50 -12.43
N TYR A 269 33.21 -0.72 -11.87
CA TYR A 269 34.36 -1.62 -11.88
C TYR A 269 33.92 -3.04 -12.27
N GLY A 270 34.65 -3.68 -13.18
CA GLY A 270 34.24 -4.98 -13.74
C GLY A 270 33.04 -4.87 -14.70
N THR A 271 32.75 -3.67 -15.21
CA THR A 271 31.82 -3.38 -16.31
C THR A 271 32.59 -3.31 -17.65
N GLU A 272 31.90 -3.32 -18.78
CA GLU A 272 32.54 -3.12 -20.10
C GLU A 272 33.21 -1.74 -20.22
N GLU A 273 32.66 -0.71 -19.56
CA GLU A 273 33.15 0.67 -19.62
C GLU A 273 34.26 0.97 -18.59
N GLY A 274 34.12 0.48 -17.36
CA GLY A 274 35.07 0.69 -16.26
C GLY A 274 36.31 -0.23 -16.33
N GLY A 275 36.16 -1.42 -16.92
CA GLY A 275 37.22 -2.41 -17.00
C GLY A 275 37.60 -3.01 -15.63
N GLY A 276 38.74 -3.70 -15.58
CA GLY A 276 39.15 -4.50 -14.41
C GLY A 276 38.50 -5.89 -14.37
N SER A 277 38.91 -6.72 -13.41
CA SER A 277 38.42 -8.09 -13.25
C SER A 277 38.13 -8.37 -11.78
N VAL A 278 36.87 -8.63 -11.46
CA VAL A 278 36.44 -9.05 -10.12
C VAL A 278 36.68 -10.58 -10.00
N PRO A 279 37.49 -11.06 -9.03
CA PRO A 279 37.67 -12.49 -8.82
C PRO A 279 36.44 -13.11 -8.15
N ARG A 280 36.14 -14.38 -8.46
CA ARG A 280 35.19 -15.18 -7.69
C ARG A 280 35.73 -15.39 -6.28
N ILE A 281 34.87 -15.23 -5.27
CA ILE A 281 35.19 -15.48 -3.85
C ILE A 281 34.23 -16.49 -3.21
N GLU A 282 34.59 -17.01 -2.05
CA GLU A 282 33.69 -17.87 -1.25
C GLU A 282 32.74 -17.03 -0.39
N LEU A 283 31.51 -17.52 -0.18
CA LEU A 283 30.61 -17.04 0.86
C LEU A 283 30.48 -18.14 1.89
N ARG A 284 30.88 -17.89 3.14
CA ARG A 284 30.89 -18.85 4.22
C ARG A 284 29.89 -18.41 5.28
N ILE A 285 28.74 -19.09 5.32
CA ILE A 285 27.62 -18.74 6.20
C ILE A 285 27.49 -19.86 7.24
N PHE A 286 27.97 -19.61 8.46
CA PHE A 286 27.90 -20.56 9.56
C PHE A 286 26.49 -20.58 10.19
N LYS A 287 26.06 -21.70 10.75
CA LYS A 287 24.72 -21.79 11.37
C LYS A 287 24.50 -20.91 12.60
N ASN A 288 25.56 -20.48 13.30
CA ASN A 288 25.44 -19.58 14.45
C ASN A 288 26.75 -18.82 14.74
N ARG A 289 26.68 -17.86 15.66
CA ARG A 289 27.78 -16.98 16.07
C ARG A 289 28.98 -17.73 16.67
N ASP A 290 28.73 -18.74 17.51
CA ASP A 290 29.81 -19.47 18.20
C ASP A 290 30.66 -20.26 17.19
N GLU A 291 30.03 -20.89 16.20
CA GLU A 291 30.72 -21.59 15.11
C GLU A 291 31.46 -20.63 14.17
N TYR A 292 30.94 -19.42 13.93
CA TYR A 292 31.68 -18.35 13.24
C TYR A 292 32.93 -17.91 13.99
N LEU A 293 32.85 -17.71 15.31
CA LEU A 293 34.02 -17.32 16.12
C LEU A 293 35.05 -18.45 16.25
N GLU A 294 34.62 -19.72 16.29
CA GLU A 294 35.52 -20.87 16.36
C GLU A 294 36.20 -21.19 14.99
N LEU A 295 35.44 -21.14 13.89
CA LEU A 295 35.87 -21.62 12.58
C LEU A 295 36.24 -20.52 11.57
N GLY A 296 35.99 -19.26 11.90
CA GLY A 296 36.33 -18.08 11.08
C GLY A 296 37.82 -17.92 10.83
N SER A 297 38.16 -17.33 9.68
CA SER A 297 39.53 -17.20 9.19
C SER A 297 40.31 -16.12 9.94
N GLY A 298 41.16 -16.53 10.88
CA GLY A 298 41.97 -15.63 11.71
C GLY A 298 41.08 -14.95 12.74
N PRO A 299 41.01 -15.50 13.97
CA PRO A 299 39.83 -15.49 14.83
C PRO A 299 39.09 -14.15 14.79
N PRO A 300 37.81 -14.13 14.33
CA PRO A 300 37.09 -12.88 14.13
C PRO A 300 37.01 -12.03 15.40
N ALA A 301 36.83 -10.73 15.24
CA ALA A 301 36.59 -9.85 16.38
C ALA A 301 35.25 -10.22 17.04
N ASP A 302 35.22 -10.36 18.37
CA ASP A 302 34.03 -10.82 19.12
C ASP A 302 32.76 -9.98 18.85
N TRP A 303 32.91 -8.71 18.46
CA TRP A 303 31.80 -7.79 18.17
C TRP A 303 31.35 -7.80 16.69
N SER A 304 32.03 -8.51 15.79
CA SER A 304 31.72 -8.52 14.36
C SER A 304 30.60 -9.51 14.01
N GLY A 305 29.68 -9.10 13.13
CA GLY A 305 28.69 -9.98 12.52
C GLY A 305 29.22 -10.76 11.29
N GLY A 306 30.31 -10.27 10.70
CA GLY A 306 30.97 -10.87 9.54
C GLY A 306 32.33 -10.24 9.26
N GLN A 307 33.03 -10.78 8.27
CA GLN A 307 34.32 -10.25 7.79
C GLN A 307 34.60 -10.59 6.32
N PHE A 308 35.20 -9.64 5.60
CA PHE A 308 35.85 -9.87 4.31
C PHE A 308 37.35 -10.20 4.48
N THR A 309 37.72 -11.43 4.13
CA THR A 309 39.07 -11.98 4.31
C THR A 309 40.00 -11.77 3.10
N GLY A 310 39.54 -11.05 2.07
CA GLY A 310 40.22 -10.91 0.78
C GLY A 310 39.97 -12.07 -0.21
N GLY A 311 39.63 -13.27 0.27
CA GLY A 311 39.29 -14.45 -0.55
C GLY A 311 37.92 -15.06 -0.26
N ALA A 312 37.29 -14.69 0.85
CA ALA A 312 35.96 -15.10 1.27
C ALA A 312 35.27 -13.97 2.06
N VAL A 313 33.94 -13.93 1.98
CA VAL A 313 33.08 -13.29 2.99
C VAL A 313 32.65 -14.36 3.98
N GLU A 314 32.75 -14.06 5.27
CA GLU A 314 32.39 -14.96 6.36
C GLU A 314 31.35 -14.30 7.28
N THR A 315 30.26 -14.98 7.63
CA THR A 315 29.18 -14.50 8.51
C THR A 315 28.36 -15.68 9.04
N TYR A 316 27.29 -15.43 9.80
CA TYR A 316 26.42 -16.45 10.38
C TYR A 316 24.93 -16.06 10.35
N ILE A 317 24.04 -17.03 10.51
CA ILE A 317 22.63 -16.76 10.87
C ILE A 317 22.59 -16.39 12.35
N GLY A 318 22.23 -15.15 12.66
CA GLY A 318 22.06 -14.64 14.03
C GLY A 318 20.60 -14.32 14.36
N ASP A 319 20.36 -13.66 15.49
CA ASP A 319 19.01 -13.33 16.00
C ASP A 319 18.15 -12.45 15.04
N GLY A 320 18.81 -11.80 14.07
CA GLY A 320 18.15 -11.07 12.96
C GLY A 320 17.80 -11.92 11.74
N GLY A 321 17.98 -13.24 11.81
CA GLY A 321 17.64 -14.21 10.76
C GLY A 321 18.42 -14.04 9.46
N PHE A 322 17.79 -14.51 8.39
CA PHE A 322 18.26 -14.35 7.01
C PHE A 322 18.35 -12.88 6.61
N GLU A 323 17.39 -12.04 7.00
CA GLU A 323 17.42 -10.58 6.72
C GLU A 323 18.68 -9.93 7.32
N GLY A 324 18.96 -10.16 8.61
CA GLY A 324 20.16 -9.63 9.27
C GLY A 324 21.49 -10.20 8.73
N MET A 325 21.54 -11.50 8.44
CA MET A 325 22.71 -12.14 7.84
C MET A 325 22.99 -11.57 6.44
N THR A 326 21.95 -11.31 5.63
CA THR A 326 22.13 -10.77 4.28
C THR A 326 22.56 -9.32 4.26
N GLY A 327 22.09 -8.49 5.20
CA GLY A 327 22.65 -7.16 5.42
C GLY A 327 24.16 -7.21 5.69
N THR A 328 24.61 -8.16 6.50
CA THR A 328 26.04 -8.41 6.73
C THR A 328 26.76 -8.89 5.48
N LEU A 329 26.22 -9.87 4.73
CA LEU A 329 26.81 -10.28 3.44
C LEU A 329 26.98 -9.10 2.47
N PHE A 330 25.99 -8.20 2.43
CA PHE A 330 25.98 -7.04 1.56
C PHE A 330 27.01 -5.98 1.97
N HIS A 331 27.25 -5.83 3.28
CA HIS A 331 28.35 -5.03 3.82
C HIS A 331 29.70 -5.63 3.43
N GLU A 332 29.95 -6.88 3.82
CA GLU A 332 31.27 -7.51 3.69
C GLU A 332 31.68 -7.71 2.22
N ALA A 333 30.76 -8.10 1.35
CA ALA A 333 31.07 -8.22 -0.08
C ALA A 333 31.34 -6.86 -0.75
N ALA A 334 30.79 -5.76 -0.22
CA ALA A 334 31.10 -4.43 -0.73
C ALA A 334 32.58 -4.08 -0.52
N HIS A 335 33.22 -4.53 0.58
CA HIS A 335 34.66 -4.32 0.80
C HIS A 335 35.53 -4.89 -0.32
N GLN A 336 35.11 -5.97 -1.01
CA GLN A 336 35.78 -6.47 -2.20
C GLN A 336 35.88 -5.36 -3.27
N PHE A 337 34.77 -4.67 -3.52
CA PHE A 337 34.69 -3.62 -4.54
C PHE A 337 35.30 -2.30 -4.08
N VAL A 338 35.11 -1.90 -2.82
CA VAL A 338 35.78 -0.71 -2.25
C VAL A 338 37.30 -0.85 -2.38
N SER A 339 37.84 -2.04 -2.08
CA SER A 339 39.28 -2.35 -2.19
C SER A 339 39.80 -2.41 -3.64
N LEU A 340 38.97 -2.80 -4.60
CA LEU A 340 39.35 -2.94 -6.01
C LEU A 340 39.20 -1.63 -6.81
N ALA A 341 38.18 -0.83 -6.49
CA ALA A 341 37.74 0.30 -7.30
C ALA A 341 38.11 1.67 -6.74
N THR A 342 38.40 1.79 -5.43
CA THR A 342 38.51 3.11 -4.76
C THR A 342 39.82 3.26 -3.97
N ARG A 343 40.00 4.42 -3.33
CA ARG A 343 41.04 4.69 -2.33
C ARG A 343 40.47 4.99 -0.93
N ALA A 344 39.23 4.62 -0.68
CA ALA A 344 38.58 4.84 0.61
C ALA A 344 39.25 4.01 1.73
N VAL A 345 39.40 4.61 2.90
CA VAL A 345 39.93 3.99 4.12
C VAL A 345 39.24 4.57 5.35
N GLY A 346 39.31 3.87 6.48
CA GLY A 346 38.66 4.31 7.72
C GLY A 346 37.15 4.47 7.53
N TRP A 347 36.58 5.54 8.09
CA TRP A 347 35.15 5.84 8.04
C TRP A 347 34.50 5.70 6.66
N LEU A 348 35.23 6.04 5.58
CA LEU A 348 34.69 6.04 4.23
C LEU A 348 34.64 4.63 3.61
N ASN A 349 35.55 3.72 3.98
CA ASN A 349 35.45 2.31 3.57
C ASN A 349 34.17 1.69 4.16
N GLU A 350 33.98 1.93 5.44
CA GLU A 350 32.90 1.36 6.26
C GLU A 350 31.54 2.00 5.91
N GLY A 351 31.49 3.31 5.69
CA GLY A 351 30.29 4.01 5.23
C GLY A 351 29.87 3.59 3.82
N LEU A 352 30.83 3.34 2.92
CA LEU A 352 30.55 2.79 1.58
C LEU A 352 30.07 1.34 1.62
N ALA A 353 30.59 0.51 2.53
CA ALA A 353 30.07 -0.84 2.73
C ALA A 353 28.66 -0.81 3.36
N SER A 354 28.48 -0.02 4.42
CA SER A 354 27.20 0.15 5.12
C SER A 354 26.07 0.67 4.23
N PHE A 355 26.39 1.45 3.19
CA PHE A 355 25.42 1.93 2.20
C PHE A 355 24.58 0.80 1.59
N PHE A 356 25.17 -0.39 1.41
CA PHE A 356 24.51 -1.54 0.79
C PHE A 356 23.63 -2.34 1.76
N GLU A 357 23.75 -2.13 3.08
CA GLU A 357 22.91 -2.80 4.09
C GLU A 357 21.43 -2.41 4.00
N GLY A 358 21.09 -1.31 3.32
CA GLY A 358 19.70 -0.95 3.04
C GLY A 358 19.07 -1.78 1.93
N CYS A 359 19.85 -2.54 1.15
CA CYS A 359 19.32 -3.31 0.03
C CYS A 359 18.47 -4.50 0.53
N ARG A 360 17.29 -4.72 -0.06
CA ARG A 360 16.33 -5.74 0.40
C ARG A 360 16.15 -6.87 -0.61
N ILE A 361 16.31 -8.11 -0.17
CA ILE A 361 16.03 -9.31 -0.96
C ILE A 361 14.52 -9.56 -1.02
N LEU A 362 13.98 -9.89 -2.19
CA LEU A 362 12.63 -10.43 -2.39
C LEU A 362 12.68 -11.97 -2.39
N GLY A 363 11.56 -12.66 -2.11
CA GLY A 363 11.51 -14.14 -2.04
C GLY A 363 12.05 -14.90 -3.27
N ASN A 364 12.12 -14.25 -4.44
CA ASN A 364 12.72 -14.80 -5.65
C ASN A 364 14.22 -14.49 -5.85
N GLY A 365 14.90 -13.92 -4.85
CA GLY A 365 16.31 -13.51 -4.90
C GLY A 365 16.59 -12.17 -5.59
N THR A 366 15.58 -11.49 -6.14
CA THR A 366 15.75 -10.12 -6.67
C THR A 366 16.05 -9.16 -5.53
N VAL A 367 17.02 -8.27 -5.69
CA VAL A 367 17.38 -7.28 -4.66
C VAL A 367 16.91 -5.87 -5.05
N LEU A 368 16.22 -5.20 -4.13
CA LEU A 368 15.86 -3.78 -4.21
C LEU A 368 17.04 -2.94 -3.71
N MET A 369 17.49 -1.99 -4.51
CA MET A 369 18.74 -1.24 -4.32
C MET A 369 18.50 0.20 -3.87
N ASN A 370 19.49 0.82 -3.21
CA ASN A 370 19.48 2.23 -2.79
C ASN A 370 18.26 2.63 -1.92
N LEU A 371 17.77 1.67 -1.11
CA LEU A 371 16.85 1.94 -0.01
C LEU A 371 17.65 2.36 1.24
N PRO A 372 17.06 3.12 2.19
CA PRO A 372 17.73 3.46 3.43
C PRO A 372 17.89 2.24 4.35
N ALA A 373 19.03 2.13 5.02
CA ALA A 373 19.28 1.12 6.04
C ALA A 373 18.57 1.52 7.34
N ASN A 374 17.33 1.06 7.55
CA ASN A 374 16.50 1.52 8.68
C ASN A 374 17.14 1.26 10.06
N HIS A 375 17.83 0.14 10.23
CA HIS A 375 18.61 -0.19 11.44
C HIS A 375 19.83 0.72 11.67
N ARG A 376 20.23 1.54 10.68
CA ARG A 376 21.22 2.61 10.84
C ARG A 376 20.54 3.98 10.98
N LEU A 377 19.50 4.24 10.19
CA LEU A 377 18.75 5.50 10.15
C LEU A 377 18.10 5.83 11.50
N PHE A 378 17.28 4.92 12.03
CA PHE A 378 16.46 5.21 13.20
C PHE A 378 17.32 5.48 14.45
N PRO A 379 18.32 4.64 14.83
CA PRO A 379 19.20 4.93 15.95
C PRO A 379 20.07 6.18 15.76
N LEU A 380 20.45 6.53 14.52
CA LEU A 380 21.19 7.77 14.27
C LEU A 380 20.32 9.00 14.53
N VAL A 381 19.09 8.99 14.04
CA VAL A 381 18.15 10.12 14.19
C VAL A 381 17.75 10.29 15.66
N GLU A 382 17.49 9.21 16.38
CA GLU A 382 17.20 9.22 17.82
C GLU A 382 18.35 9.87 18.62
N ARG A 383 19.61 9.57 18.27
CA ARG A 383 20.81 10.22 18.82
C ARG A 383 20.90 11.70 18.44
N MET A 384 20.52 12.08 17.21
CA MET A 384 20.49 13.48 16.75
C MET A 384 19.41 14.31 17.46
N GLU A 385 18.28 13.72 17.83
CA GLU A 385 17.24 14.37 18.64
C GLU A 385 17.71 14.66 20.06
N ARG A 386 18.50 13.75 20.66
CA ARG A 386 19.18 13.97 21.95
C ARG A 386 20.28 15.03 21.89
N GLY A 387 20.93 15.20 20.75
CA GLY A 387 21.87 16.30 20.49
C GLY A 387 23.17 15.86 19.83
N TRP A 388 24.17 16.75 19.88
CA TRP A 388 25.48 16.56 19.27
C TRP A 388 26.57 16.26 20.31
N MET A 389 27.50 15.37 19.97
CA MET A 389 28.72 15.08 20.73
C MET A 389 29.68 16.28 20.69
N ALA A 390 30.32 16.58 21.82
CA ALA A 390 31.32 17.66 21.91
C ALA A 390 32.71 17.26 21.37
N SER A 391 33.01 15.97 21.32
CA SER A 391 34.26 15.42 20.77
C SER A 391 34.10 13.94 20.37
N ALA A 392 35.13 13.37 19.74
CA ALA A 392 35.18 11.96 19.35
C ALA A 392 35.13 10.96 20.54
N ASP A 393 35.48 11.41 21.76
CA ASP A 393 35.50 10.59 22.97
C ASP A 393 34.21 10.73 23.81
N ASP A 394 33.26 11.57 23.39
CA ASP A 394 32.05 11.89 24.14
C ASP A 394 31.08 10.68 24.18
N GLY A 395 30.61 10.33 25.38
CA GLY A 395 29.78 9.13 25.61
C GLY A 395 30.44 7.77 25.34
N VAL A 396 31.76 7.72 25.05
CA VAL A 396 32.49 6.45 24.88
C VAL A 396 33.04 5.97 26.22
N SER A 397 32.61 4.79 26.68
CA SER A 397 33.08 4.22 27.94
C SER A 397 34.47 3.60 27.81
N ALA A 398 35.33 3.84 28.80
CA ALA A 398 36.61 3.14 28.92
C ALA A 398 36.46 1.69 29.43
N GLU A 399 35.29 1.33 29.97
CA GLU A 399 34.95 -0.03 30.42
C GLU A 399 34.28 -0.84 29.30
N ASP A 400 33.52 -0.20 28.42
CA ASP A 400 32.99 -0.78 27.18
C ASP A 400 33.17 0.18 25.99
N PRO A 401 34.24 0.03 25.19
CA PRO A 401 34.48 0.89 24.02
C PRO A 401 33.51 0.62 22.85
N ASN A 402 32.65 -0.40 22.95
CA ASN A 402 31.58 -0.67 21.97
C ASN A 402 30.25 -0.03 22.36
N GLN A 403 30.14 0.55 23.56
CA GLN A 403 28.94 1.26 24.00
C GLN A 403 28.59 2.39 23.02
N THR A 404 27.33 2.43 22.57
CA THR A 404 26.85 3.50 21.68
C THR A 404 26.58 4.78 22.48
N PRO A 405 27.17 5.94 22.13
CA PRO A 405 26.90 7.21 22.79
C PRO A 405 25.44 7.66 22.66
N GLU A 406 24.92 8.34 23.69
CA GLU A 406 23.53 8.85 23.72
C GLU A 406 23.26 9.91 22.64
N THR A 407 24.26 10.72 22.30
CA THR A 407 24.20 11.79 21.28
C THR A 407 24.86 11.39 19.96
N ALA A 408 24.55 12.11 18.88
CA ALA A 408 25.13 11.88 17.56
C ALA A 408 26.46 12.63 17.38
N PRO A 409 27.44 12.08 16.66
CA PRO A 409 28.62 12.86 16.25
C PRO A 409 28.22 13.88 15.18
N THR A 410 28.85 15.05 15.21
CA THR A 410 28.76 16.00 14.10
C THR A 410 29.42 15.43 12.85
N PHE A 411 29.05 15.98 11.69
CA PHE A 411 29.64 15.66 10.39
C PHE A 411 31.16 15.85 10.42
N ARG A 412 31.64 16.89 11.14
CA ARG A 412 33.08 17.13 11.38
C ARG A 412 33.74 15.97 12.12
N ILE A 413 33.16 15.48 13.22
CA ILE A 413 33.73 14.37 14.00
C ILE A 413 33.89 13.12 13.12
N VAL A 414 32.89 12.81 12.29
CA VAL A 414 32.95 11.67 11.35
C VAL A 414 34.11 11.84 10.35
N LEU A 415 34.22 13.01 9.70
CA LEU A 415 35.26 13.32 8.72
C LEU A 415 36.68 13.33 9.30
N GLU A 416 36.85 13.81 10.53
CA GLU A 416 38.17 13.88 11.18
C GLU A 416 38.78 12.50 11.42
N ASN A 417 37.98 11.44 11.55
CA ASN A 417 38.44 10.04 11.71
C ASN A 417 39.46 9.87 12.86
N ARG A 418 39.24 10.59 13.97
CA ARG A 418 40.10 10.60 15.17
C ARG A 418 39.64 9.64 16.29
N TYR A 419 38.54 8.93 16.09
CA TYR A 419 37.95 7.96 17.03
C TYR A 419 38.51 6.54 16.84
N SER A 420 38.35 5.70 17.87
CA SER A 420 38.58 4.25 17.74
C SER A 420 37.45 3.61 16.95
N TRP A 421 37.78 2.77 15.95
CA TRP A 421 36.77 2.10 15.13
C TRP A 421 36.01 1.03 15.92
N GLY A 422 34.70 0.93 15.70
CA GLY A 422 33.82 -0.03 16.39
C GLY A 422 32.32 0.22 16.11
N PRO A 423 31.42 -0.60 16.69
CA PRO A 423 29.98 -0.59 16.43
C PRO A 423 29.27 0.79 16.45
N PRO A 424 29.59 1.74 17.36
CA PRO A 424 28.90 3.03 17.44
C PRO A 424 29.01 3.95 16.22
N TRP A 425 29.97 3.68 15.32
CA TRP A 425 30.35 4.56 14.21
C TRP A 425 29.74 4.19 12.86
N TYR A 426 29.25 2.96 12.68
CA TYR A 426 28.62 2.51 11.43
C TYR A 426 27.38 3.33 11.05
N ALA A 427 26.51 3.65 12.01
CA ALA A 427 25.30 4.42 11.73
C ALA A 427 25.61 5.87 11.28
N PRO A 428 26.47 6.65 11.97
CA PRO A 428 26.94 7.94 11.49
C PRO A 428 27.64 7.92 10.12
N THR A 429 28.53 6.95 9.86
CA THR A 429 29.26 6.88 8.58
C THR A 429 28.35 6.49 7.42
N TRP A 430 27.42 5.56 7.64
CA TRP A 430 26.29 5.32 6.73
C TRP A 430 25.51 6.61 6.46
N GLY A 431 25.14 7.35 7.52
CA GLY A 431 24.34 8.57 7.41
C GLY A 431 25.01 9.66 6.56
N VAL A 432 26.33 9.80 6.65
CA VAL A 432 27.12 10.71 5.80
C VAL A 432 27.12 10.23 4.34
N VAL A 433 27.45 8.97 4.08
CA VAL A 433 27.52 8.44 2.70
C VAL A 433 26.15 8.46 2.03
N PHE A 434 25.10 8.03 2.73
CA PHE A 434 23.74 7.98 2.21
C PHE A 434 23.18 9.39 1.94
N PHE A 435 23.44 10.37 2.81
CA PHE A 435 23.12 11.77 2.56
C PHE A 435 23.84 12.31 1.33
N LEU A 436 25.16 12.18 1.22
CA LEU A 436 25.91 12.72 0.09
C LEU A 436 25.55 12.06 -1.25
N TYR A 437 25.08 10.80 -1.21
CA TYR A 437 24.60 10.10 -2.40
C TYR A 437 23.15 10.44 -2.77
N ASN A 438 22.27 10.73 -1.81
CA ASN A 438 20.81 10.86 -2.02
C ASN A 438 20.21 12.22 -1.65
N TYR A 439 20.98 13.22 -1.24
CA TYR A 439 20.49 14.59 -1.03
C TYR A 439 20.10 15.22 -2.37
N GLN A 440 18.82 15.57 -2.51
CA GLN A 440 18.21 16.06 -3.74
C GLN A 440 17.58 17.44 -3.52
N ASP A 441 17.68 18.31 -4.53
CA ASP A 441 16.87 19.53 -4.57
C ASP A 441 15.39 19.16 -4.79
N PRO A 442 14.44 19.62 -3.94
CA PRO A 442 13.02 19.26 -4.05
C PRO A 442 12.36 19.80 -5.34
N TRP A 443 12.89 20.86 -5.94
CA TRP A 443 12.35 21.44 -7.16
C TRP A 443 12.73 20.62 -8.40
N ASP A 444 14.03 20.56 -8.70
CA ASP A 444 14.55 19.99 -9.96
C ASP A 444 15.05 18.53 -9.83
N GLY A 445 15.19 18.02 -8.61
CA GLY A 445 15.54 16.62 -8.32
C GLY A 445 17.03 16.29 -8.39
N ARG A 446 17.88 17.25 -8.77
CA ARG A 446 19.33 17.04 -8.95
C ARG A 446 19.97 16.51 -7.68
N PHE A 447 20.88 15.55 -7.82
CA PHE A 447 21.67 15.04 -6.70
C PHE A 447 22.79 16.02 -6.36
N VAL A 448 22.57 16.87 -5.36
CA VAL A 448 23.35 18.08 -5.10
C VAL A 448 24.84 17.79 -4.91
N TYR A 449 25.17 16.79 -4.08
CA TYR A 449 26.56 16.46 -3.74
C TYR A 449 27.12 15.23 -4.44
N ARG A 450 26.27 14.38 -5.06
CA ARG A 450 26.69 13.05 -5.56
C ARG A 450 27.86 13.09 -6.55
N PRO A 451 27.91 13.98 -7.57
CA PRO A 451 29.05 14.01 -8.50
C PRO A 451 30.37 14.34 -7.79
N ALA A 452 30.36 15.35 -6.92
CA ALA A 452 31.51 15.79 -6.16
C ALA A 452 31.93 14.77 -5.09
N PHE A 453 30.96 14.07 -4.46
CA PHE A 453 31.22 12.98 -3.54
C PHE A 453 31.91 11.79 -4.22
N ARG A 454 31.51 11.44 -5.46
CA ARG A 454 32.22 10.42 -6.25
C ARG A 454 33.69 10.80 -6.50
N GLU A 455 33.98 12.07 -6.78
CA GLU A 455 35.37 12.57 -6.89
C GLU A 455 36.10 12.56 -5.54
N PHE A 456 35.40 12.87 -4.43
CA PHE A 456 35.96 12.80 -3.08
C PHE A 456 36.36 11.38 -2.67
N ILE A 457 35.63 10.34 -3.08
CA ILE A 457 35.98 8.94 -2.77
C ILE A 457 37.43 8.63 -3.16
N ASP A 458 37.85 8.98 -4.38
CA ASP A 458 39.21 8.76 -4.88
C ASP A 458 40.24 9.78 -4.35
N LYS A 459 39.81 11.01 -4.06
CA LYS A 459 40.67 12.07 -3.51
C LYS A 459 40.87 11.99 -2.00
N SER A 460 40.04 11.23 -1.28
CA SER A 460 40.03 11.17 0.20
C SER A 460 41.42 10.84 0.76
N GLY A 461 42.06 9.80 0.20
CA GLY A 461 43.47 9.49 0.40
C GLY A 461 43.89 9.18 1.85
N GLY A 462 42.92 8.83 2.72
CA GLY A 462 43.18 8.56 4.13
C GLY A 462 43.63 9.77 4.95
N ARG A 463 43.29 10.99 4.53
CA ARG A 463 43.50 12.18 5.36
C ARG A 463 42.69 12.08 6.66
N MET A 464 43.20 12.67 7.74
CA MET A 464 42.58 12.70 9.06
C MET A 464 42.68 14.11 9.67
N GLY A 465 41.80 14.41 10.61
CA GLY A 465 41.71 15.72 11.27
C GLY A 465 41.35 16.86 10.31
N ASP A 466 41.83 18.05 10.62
CA ASP A 466 41.46 19.29 9.92
C ASP A 466 41.74 19.23 8.40
N GLY A 467 42.84 18.58 7.98
CA GLY A 467 43.15 18.38 6.57
C GLY A 467 42.23 17.41 5.82
N ALA A 468 41.39 16.62 6.52
CA ALA A 468 40.30 15.87 5.93
C ALA A 468 39.06 16.75 5.71
N VAL A 469 38.77 17.62 6.68
CA VAL A 469 37.68 18.62 6.64
C VAL A 469 37.94 19.63 5.50
N ASP A 470 39.12 20.26 5.47
CA ASP A 470 39.50 21.23 4.42
C ASP A 470 39.33 20.64 3.00
N ASN A 471 39.74 19.38 2.80
CA ASN A 471 39.62 18.68 1.52
C ASN A 471 38.18 18.27 1.19
N PHE A 472 37.34 18.01 2.20
CA PHE A 472 35.91 17.76 2.00
C PHE A 472 35.18 19.03 1.57
N GLU A 473 35.46 20.16 2.21
CA GLU A 473 34.93 21.47 1.81
C GLU A 473 35.38 21.84 0.39
N GLU A 474 36.68 21.72 0.10
CA GLU A 474 37.26 22.02 -1.22
C GLU A 474 36.65 21.16 -2.34
N VAL A 475 36.48 19.86 -2.12
CA VAL A 475 36.02 18.93 -3.17
C VAL A 475 34.49 18.89 -3.24
N VAL A 476 33.78 18.83 -2.13
CA VAL A 476 32.33 18.56 -2.09
C VAL A 476 31.50 19.83 -1.92
N LEU A 477 31.71 20.61 -0.85
CA LEU A 477 30.84 21.75 -0.53
C LEU A 477 31.03 22.96 -1.46
N LEU A 478 32.24 23.15 -2.00
CA LEU A 478 32.50 24.19 -3.00
C LEU A 478 32.12 23.78 -4.44
N ASN A 479 31.76 22.52 -4.70
CA ASN A 479 31.39 22.04 -6.05
C ASN A 479 30.01 21.31 -6.09
N PRO A 480 28.92 21.88 -5.53
CA PRO A 480 27.60 21.28 -5.66
C PRO A 480 27.14 21.33 -7.13
N MET A 481 26.35 20.33 -7.54
CA MET A 481 25.77 20.28 -8.88
C MET A 481 24.91 21.54 -9.14
N PRO A 482 25.12 22.30 -10.22
CA PRO A 482 24.40 23.55 -10.46
C PRO A 482 22.90 23.32 -10.77
N PRO A 483 22.01 24.32 -10.55
CA PRO A 483 20.58 24.20 -10.84
C PRO A 483 20.30 24.00 -12.34
N ILE A 484 19.32 23.15 -12.65
CA ILE A 484 19.07 22.69 -14.03
C ILE A 484 18.34 23.75 -14.89
N ASP A 485 17.34 24.44 -14.33
CA ASP A 485 16.76 25.65 -14.93
C ASP A 485 16.19 26.61 -13.88
N ARG A 486 16.70 27.85 -13.87
CA ARG A 486 16.20 28.93 -13.00
C ARG A 486 14.95 29.64 -13.54
N LYS A 487 14.60 29.49 -14.82
CA LYS A 487 13.51 30.28 -15.45
C LYS A 487 12.12 29.66 -15.27
N SER A 488 12.06 28.40 -14.86
CA SER A 488 10.82 27.66 -14.61
C SER A 488 10.50 27.47 -13.12
N ARG A 489 11.41 27.83 -12.20
CA ARG A 489 11.17 27.84 -10.74
C ARG A 489 10.05 28.85 -10.42
N PRO A 490 9.00 28.46 -9.66
CA PRO A 490 8.00 29.41 -9.17
C PRO A 490 8.66 30.49 -8.31
N GLU A 491 8.21 31.75 -8.41
CA GLU A 491 8.72 32.86 -7.59
C GLU A 491 8.49 32.64 -6.08
N GLU A 492 7.57 31.74 -5.72
CA GLU A 492 7.19 31.38 -4.35
C GLU A 492 8.10 30.29 -3.73
N MET A 493 8.94 29.60 -4.52
CA MET A 493 9.92 28.65 -3.97
C MET A 493 11.24 29.35 -3.66
N GLU A 494 11.54 29.49 -2.37
CA GLU A 494 12.85 29.95 -1.88
C GLU A 494 14.00 29.16 -2.53
N ASP A 495 15.12 29.84 -2.84
CA ASP A 495 16.31 29.20 -3.41
C ASP A 495 16.94 28.28 -2.34
N LEU A 496 17.41 27.10 -2.74
CA LEU A 496 18.04 26.16 -1.80
C LEU A 496 19.39 26.74 -1.34
N GLU A 497 19.43 27.27 -0.10
CA GLU A 497 20.67 27.69 0.53
C GLU A 497 21.54 26.46 0.79
N LEU A 498 22.75 26.45 0.21
CA LEU A 498 23.69 25.34 0.33
C LEU A 498 24.79 25.71 1.33
N PRO A 499 25.07 24.86 2.34
CA PRO A 499 26.14 25.09 3.30
C PRO A 499 27.50 25.12 2.61
N SER A 500 28.35 26.03 3.06
CA SER A 500 29.68 26.30 2.55
C SER A 500 30.80 25.71 3.41
N THR A 501 30.53 25.46 4.70
CA THR A 501 31.42 24.75 5.64
C THR A 501 30.76 23.50 6.21
N VAL A 502 31.54 22.62 6.82
CA VAL A 502 31.04 21.39 7.46
C VAL A 502 30.15 21.69 8.68
N GLU A 503 30.41 22.77 9.43
CA GLU A 503 29.57 23.17 10.56
C GLU A 503 28.18 23.65 10.12
N GLU A 504 28.06 24.28 8.94
CA GLU A 504 26.77 24.66 8.36
C GLU A 504 25.97 23.43 7.87
N LEU A 505 26.66 22.32 7.61
CA LEU A 505 26.07 21.08 7.08
C LEU A 505 25.36 20.24 8.16
N ASP A 506 25.76 20.35 9.43
CA ASP A 506 25.21 19.53 10.53
C ASP A 506 23.68 19.61 10.62
N GLU A 507 23.13 20.83 10.56
CA GLU A 507 21.66 21.03 10.66
C GLU A 507 20.93 20.56 9.40
N VAL A 508 21.50 20.81 8.20
CA VAL A 508 20.93 20.34 6.93
C VAL A 508 20.89 18.81 6.88
N TRP A 509 21.95 18.15 7.35
CA TRP A 509 22.05 16.70 7.44
C TRP A 509 21.05 16.12 8.44
N LYS A 510 20.94 16.72 9.63
CA LYS A 510 19.98 16.33 10.67
C LYS A 510 18.53 16.48 10.20
N GLN A 511 18.15 17.62 9.65
CA GLN A 511 16.78 17.85 9.15
C GLN A 511 16.42 16.88 8.01
N TRP A 512 17.37 16.58 7.12
CA TRP A 512 17.15 15.60 6.06
C TRP A 512 16.97 14.17 6.59
N LEU A 513 17.77 13.73 7.57
CA LEU A 513 17.63 12.41 8.17
C LEU A 513 16.36 12.26 9.03
N LEU A 514 15.99 13.30 9.79
CA LEU A 514 14.70 13.38 10.51
C LEU A 514 13.53 13.18 9.54
N ARG A 515 13.52 13.95 8.45
CA ARG A 515 12.50 13.84 7.40
C ARG A 515 12.49 12.45 6.76
N LEU A 516 13.67 11.88 6.47
CA LEU A 516 13.78 10.54 5.89
C LEU A 516 13.23 9.45 6.83
N ARG A 517 13.47 9.54 8.15
CA ARG A 517 12.86 8.64 9.14
C ARG A 517 11.34 8.76 9.14
N ASP A 518 10.84 9.99 9.16
CA ASP A 518 9.40 10.26 9.20
C ASP A 518 8.70 9.81 7.88
N GLU A 519 9.38 9.93 6.73
CA GLU A 519 8.98 9.32 5.46
C GLU A 519 8.96 7.77 5.53
N GLN A 520 10.04 7.13 6.04
CA GLN A 520 10.15 5.65 6.09
C GLN A 520 9.18 4.98 7.06
N SER A 521 8.78 5.69 8.11
CA SER A 521 7.81 5.21 9.09
C SER A 521 6.35 5.46 8.69
N GLY A 522 6.10 6.33 7.70
CA GLY A 522 4.74 6.76 7.33
C GLY A 522 4.16 7.86 8.21
N LYS A 523 4.98 8.48 9.08
CA LYS A 523 4.62 9.67 9.87
C LYS A 523 4.52 10.93 9.00
N LEU A 524 5.26 10.98 7.90
CA LEU A 524 5.23 12.05 6.91
C LEU A 524 4.99 11.47 5.51
N GLU A 525 3.93 11.93 4.85
CA GLU A 525 3.73 11.66 3.42
C GLU A 525 4.50 12.70 2.59
N VAL A 526 5.24 12.25 1.56
CA VAL A 526 6.01 13.13 0.68
C VAL A 526 5.83 12.71 -0.77
N GLU A 527 5.02 13.48 -1.50
CA GLU A 527 4.95 13.36 -2.95
C GLU A 527 6.31 13.75 -3.57
N ARG A 528 6.97 12.80 -4.22
CA ARG A 528 8.20 13.02 -4.98
C ARG A 528 7.85 13.03 -6.47
N PRO A 529 7.94 14.17 -7.17
CA PRO A 529 7.51 14.30 -8.57
C PRO A 529 8.57 13.73 -9.52
N TYR A 530 8.81 12.42 -9.42
CA TYR A 530 9.88 11.70 -10.11
C TYR A 530 9.86 11.89 -11.63
N LEU A 531 8.68 11.92 -12.26
CA LEU A 531 8.53 12.21 -13.69
C LEU A 531 9.02 13.61 -14.05
N ARG A 532 8.74 14.62 -13.21
CA ARG A 532 9.22 16.00 -13.41
C ARG A 532 10.74 16.07 -13.28
N TRP A 533 11.30 15.43 -12.26
CA TRP A 533 12.74 15.35 -12.04
C TRP A 533 13.46 14.60 -13.18
N ALA A 534 12.89 13.50 -13.68
CA ALA A 534 13.40 12.79 -14.85
C ALA A 534 13.43 13.70 -16.10
N ARG A 535 12.35 14.45 -16.35
CA ARG A 535 12.29 15.44 -17.44
C ARG A 535 13.32 16.56 -17.29
N TYR A 536 13.63 17.03 -16.07
CA TYR A 536 14.70 18.01 -15.85
C TYR A 536 16.10 17.41 -16.05
N ALA A 537 16.38 16.22 -15.52
CA ALA A 537 17.64 15.53 -15.77
C ALA A 537 17.90 15.33 -17.28
N LEU A 538 16.85 15.03 -18.08
CA LEU A 538 16.92 14.99 -19.54
C LEU A 538 17.17 16.34 -20.23
N GLN A 539 16.81 17.46 -19.61
CA GLN A 539 17.15 18.80 -20.09
C GLN A 539 18.61 19.17 -19.78
N ALA A 540 19.14 18.66 -18.67
CA ALA A 540 20.56 18.76 -18.28
C ALA A 540 21.50 17.80 -19.05
N ASP A 541 20.95 16.88 -19.85
CA ASP A 541 21.65 15.74 -20.48
C ASP A 541 22.25 14.74 -19.46
N ASP A 542 21.78 14.75 -18.20
CA ASP A 542 22.11 13.75 -17.19
C ASP A 542 21.21 12.52 -17.36
N LEU A 543 21.64 11.65 -18.28
CA LEU A 543 20.92 10.41 -18.61
C LEU A 543 20.90 9.41 -17.45
N ALA A 544 21.85 9.49 -16.51
CA ALA A 544 21.93 8.57 -15.37
C ALA A 544 20.92 8.97 -14.29
N ALA A 545 20.88 10.24 -13.89
CA ALA A 545 19.85 10.75 -12.99
C ALA A 545 18.45 10.58 -13.60
N ALA A 546 18.27 10.86 -14.89
CA ALA A 546 16.99 10.65 -15.57
C ALA A 546 16.51 9.19 -15.47
N GLN A 547 17.39 8.22 -15.68
CA GLN A 547 17.07 6.81 -15.52
C GLN A 547 16.68 6.46 -14.07
N GLU A 548 17.46 6.91 -13.08
CA GLU A 548 17.15 6.64 -11.67
C GLU A 548 15.83 7.27 -11.23
N HIS A 549 15.49 8.47 -11.72
CA HIS A 549 14.21 9.10 -11.46
C HIS A 549 13.04 8.30 -12.07
N PHE A 550 13.15 7.82 -13.31
CA PHE A 550 12.13 6.95 -13.89
C PHE A 550 11.99 5.62 -13.12
N GLU A 551 13.11 5.03 -12.69
CA GLU A 551 13.11 3.78 -11.92
C GLU A 551 12.46 3.97 -10.54
N LYS A 552 12.81 5.04 -9.81
CA LYS A 552 12.16 5.41 -8.54
C LYS A 552 10.67 5.73 -8.73
N GLY A 553 10.30 6.42 -9.82
CA GLY A 553 8.91 6.69 -10.18
C GLY A 553 8.08 5.42 -10.36
N ILE A 554 8.61 4.41 -11.05
CA ILE A 554 7.93 3.12 -11.25
C ILE A 554 7.90 2.27 -9.96
N VAL A 555 8.86 2.43 -9.04
CA VAL A 555 8.79 1.74 -7.74
C VAL A 555 7.73 2.36 -6.83
N ALA A 556 7.60 3.69 -6.84
CA ALA A 556 6.62 4.43 -6.05
C ALA A 556 5.19 4.33 -6.63
N ALA A 557 5.06 4.49 -7.93
CA ALA A 557 3.79 4.43 -8.68
C ALA A 557 3.93 3.47 -9.88
N PRO A 558 3.86 2.14 -9.66
CA PRO A 558 4.05 1.13 -10.72
C PRO A 558 2.98 1.15 -11.81
N GLU A 559 1.88 1.86 -11.57
CA GLU A 559 0.74 2.02 -12.49
C GLU A 559 0.70 3.40 -13.15
N ASP A 560 1.68 4.29 -12.90
CA ASP A 560 1.77 5.57 -13.60
C ASP A 560 2.16 5.36 -15.07
N VAL A 561 1.13 5.37 -15.91
CA VAL A 561 1.21 5.25 -17.37
C VAL A 561 2.11 6.31 -18.00
N ASP A 562 2.09 7.55 -17.53
CA ASP A 562 2.90 8.62 -18.13
C ASP A 562 4.39 8.42 -17.82
N THR A 563 4.71 8.03 -16.58
CA THR A 563 6.08 7.61 -16.20
C THR A 563 6.55 6.40 -17.01
N LEU A 564 5.71 5.37 -17.16
CA LEU A 564 6.04 4.15 -17.92
C LEU A 564 6.30 4.45 -19.41
N LEU A 565 5.46 5.28 -20.05
CA LEU A 565 5.58 5.61 -21.47
C LEU A 565 6.74 6.57 -21.76
N GLU A 566 7.00 7.54 -20.88
CA GLU A 566 8.19 8.39 -21.01
C GLU A 566 9.48 7.61 -20.75
N PHE A 567 9.51 6.72 -19.76
CA PHE A 567 10.68 5.86 -19.53
C PHE A 567 10.94 4.92 -20.73
N ALA A 568 9.89 4.32 -21.30
CA ALA A 568 10.01 3.54 -22.54
C ALA A 568 10.58 4.37 -23.70
N SER A 569 10.08 5.60 -23.86
CA SER A 569 10.56 6.54 -24.88
C SER A 569 12.03 6.92 -24.66
N PHE A 570 12.45 7.16 -23.41
CA PHE A 570 13.83 7.40 -23.02
C PHE A 570 14.74 6.20 -23.32
N LEU A 571 14.37 5.01 -22.83
CA LEU A 571 15.12 3.77 -23.03
C LEU A 571 15.34 3.48 -24.51
N HIS A 572 14.32 3.68 -25.34
CA HIS A 572 14.40 3.48 -26.79
C HIS A 572 15.24 4.54 -27.51
N LYS A 573 15.05 5.83 -27.21
CA LYS A 573 15.62 6.95 -27.99
C LYS A 573 16.97 7.45 -27.49
N ARG A 574 17.29 7.27 -26.21
CA ARG A 574 18.50 7.78 -25.55
C ARG A 574 19.45 6.66 -25.15
N GLN A 575 18.94 5.62 -24.48
CA GLN A 575 19.76 4.49 -24.02
C GLN A 575 19.92 3.36 -25.04
N SER A 576 19.30 3.46 -26.23
CA SER A 576 19.33 2.42 -27.26
C SER A 576 18.92 1.01 -26.77
N ASN A 577 18.08 0.94 -25.73
CA ASN A 577 17.58 -0.29 -25.12
C ASN A 577 16.09 -0.51 -25.47
N PRO A 578 15.77 -0.95 -26.70
CA PRO A 578 14.39 -1.17 -27.13
C PRO A 578 13.73 -2.35 -26.41
N ASP A 579 14.51 -3.23 -25.77
CA ASP A 579 13.98 -4.40 -25.10
C ASP A 579 13.41 -4.05 -23.73
N ARG A 580 14.17 -3.34 -22.89
CA ARG A 580 13.66 -2.79 -21.64
C ARG A 580 12.56 -1.76 -21.90
N ALA A 581 12.64 -0.97 -22.98
CA ALA A 581 11.54 -0.11 -23.40
C ALA A 581 10.25 -0.91 -23.69
N THR A 582 10.35 -2.06 -24.37
CA THR A 582 9.20 -2.95 -24.64
C THR A 582 8.54 -3.42 -23.34
N LYS A 583 9.33 -3.80 -22.32
CA LYS A 583 8.83 -4.18 -20.99
C LYS A 583 7.96 -3.07 -20.37
N GLN A 584 8.42 -1.81 -20.41
CA GLN A 584 7.65 -0.69 -19.83
C GLN A 584 6.37 -0.37 -20.60
N VAL A 585 6.38 -0.43 -21.94
CA VAL A 585 5.13 -0.22 -22.72
C VAL A 585 4.10 -1.33 -22.47
N LEU A 586 4.54 -2.57 -22.24
CA LEU A 586 3.66 -3.70 -21.89
C LEU A 586 3.12 -3.63 -20.45
N ALA A 587 3.75 -2.85 -19.56
CA ALA A 587 3.17 -2.49 -18.27
C ALA A 587 2.12 -1.39 -18.45
N ALA A 588 2.45 -0.31 -19.18
CA ALA A 588 1.54 0.80 -19.44
C ALA A 588 0.24 0.36 -20.15
N LEU A 589 0.35 -0.54 -21.15
CA LEU A 589 -0.83 -1.09 -21.84
C LEU A 589 -1.75 -1.85 -20.89
N ARG A 590 -1.23 -2.70 -19.99
CA ARG A 590 -2.06 -3.45 -19.03
C ARG A 590 -2.83 -2.54 -18.09
N VAL A 591 -2.22 -1.47 -17.59
CA VAL A 591 -2.93 -0.47 -16.78
C VAL A 591 -4.03 0.19 -17.60
N LEU A 592 -3.71 0.69 -18.80
CA LEU A 592 -4.66 1.37 -19.69
C LEU A 592 -5.82 0.48 -20.17
N GLU A 593 -5.59 -0.82 -20.29
CA GLU A 593 -6.57 -1.83 -20.71
C GLU A 593 -7.45 -2.29 -19.53
N GLY A 594 -7.00 -2.10 -18.28
CA GLY A 594 -7.77 -2.34 -17.06
C GLY A 594 -8.60 -1.14 -16.54
N GLU A 595 -8.53 0.02 -17.18
CA GLU A 595 -9.30 1.22 -16.78
C GLU A 595 -10.78 1.15 -17.20
N ASP A 596 -11.70 1.41 -16.26
CA ASP A 596 -13.16 1.54 -16.49
C ASP A 596 -13.53 2.47 -17.67
N VAL A 597 -12.71 3.50 -17.90
CA VAL A 597 -12.89 4.48 -18.99
C VAL A 597 -11.61 4.51 -19.84
N PRO A 598 -11.52 3.69 -20.90
CA PRO A 598 -10.28 3.51 -21.65
C PRO A 598 -9.72 4.82 -22.21
N ARG A 599 -8.51 5.21 -21.79
CA ARG A 599 -7.77 6.37 -22.31
C ARG A 599 -7.23 6.11 -23.72
N THR A 600 -8.13 6.01 -24.71
CA THR A 600 -7.85 5.51 -26.06
C THR A 600 -6.66 6.19 -26.73
N LYS A 601 -6.44 7.51 -26.55
CA LYS A 601 -5.27 8.21 -27.11
C LYS A 601 -3.94 7.64 -26.61
N LEU A 602 -3.83 7.36 -25.31
CA LEU A 602 -2.62 6.79 -24.69
C LEU A 602 -2.41 5.35 -25.12
N ILE A 603 -3.49 4.54 -25.20
CA ILE A 603 -3.45 3.18 -25.78
C ILE A 603 -2.87 3.24 -27.20
N ASP A 604 -3.39 4.16 -28.02
CA ASP A 604 -2.98 4.38 -29.41
C ASP A 604 -1.51 4.86 -29.53
N GLU A 605 -0.95 5.51 -28.50
CA GLU A 605 0.43 5.97 -28.45
C GLU A 605 1.39 4.89 -27.94
N ALA A 606 0.99 4.16 -26.89
CA ALA A 606 1.65 2.97 -26.39
C ALA A 606 1.75 1.90 -27.49
N GLU A 607 0.66 1.61 -28.19
CA GLU A 607 0.58 0.81 -29.42
C GLU A 607 1.65 1.20 -30.46
N LYS A 608 1.76 2.50 -30.75
CA LYS A 608 2.71 3.05 -31.74
C LYS A 608 4.16 2.97 -31.26
N LEU A 609 4.41 3.09 -29.95
CA LEU A 609 5.74 2.93 -29.37
C LEU A 609 6.15 1.45 -29.35
N LEU A 610 5.26 0.55 -28.92
CA LEU A 610 5.48 -0.89 -28.90
C LEU A 610 5.78 -1.47 -30.29
N ARG A 611 5.13 -0.95 -31.34
CA ARG A 611 5.43 -1.32 -32.74
C ARG A 611 6.82 -0.88 -33.22
N LYS A 612 7.49 0.04 -32.51
CA LYS A 612 8.88 0.48 -32.79
C LYS A 612 9.88 -0.27 -31.92
N THR A 613 9.55 -0.53 -30.66
CA THR A 613 10.44 -1.20 -29.71
C THR A 613 10.44 -2.73 -29.88
N ASP A 614 9.33 -3.32 -30.34
CA ASP A 614 9.24 -4.76 -30.62
C ASP A 614 8.96 -5.11 -32.10
N PRO A 615 10.01 -5.28 -32.94
CA PRO A 615 9.87 -5.81 -34.31
C PRO A 615 9.25 -7.22 -34.41
N LYS A 616 9.27 -8.04 -33.35
CA LYS A 616 8.79 -9.43 -33.37
C LYS A 616 7.38 -9.59 -32.80
N ARG A 617 6.78 -8.51 -32.28
CA ARG A 617 5.40 -8.46 -31.74
C ARG A 617 4.39 -9.18 -32.64
N ARG A 618 4.41 -8.94 -33.95
CA ARG A 618 3.43 -9.56 -34.89
C ARG A 618 3.54 -11.09 -34.99
N THR A 619 4.72 -11.65 -34.74
CA THR A 619 4.92 -13.10 -34.72
C THR A 619 4.45 -13.66 -33.38
N LEU A 620 4.88 -13.05 -32.26
CA LEU A 620 4.49 -13.46 -30.92
C LEU A 620 2.97 -13.34 -30.71
N ALA A 621 2.37 -12.20 -31.07
CA ALA A 621 0.94 -11.94 -30.93
C ALA A 621 0.06 -12.96 -31.68
N ARG A 622 0.52 -13.52 -32.82
CA ARG A 622 -0.21 -14.59 -33.52
C ARG A 622 -0.14 -15.94 -32.78
N VAL A 623 0.92 -16.18 -32.03
CA VAL A 623 1.02 -17.37 -31.16
C VAL A 623 0.15 -17.14 -29.92
N HIS A 624 0.24 -15.96 -29.29
CA HIS A 624 -0.62 -15.56 -28.18
C HIS A 624 -2.11 -15.58 -28.53
N GLU A 625 -2.53 -15.06 -29.68
CA GLU A 625 -3.92 -15.07 -30.17
C GLU A 625 -4.48 -16.51 -30.19
N LYS A 626 -3.74 -17.47 -30.75
CA LYS A 626 -4.15 -18.89 -30.74
C LYS A 626 -4.16 -19.51 -29.34
N ILE A 627 -3.20 -19.16 -28.48
CA ILE A 627 -3.17 -19.66 -27.10
C ILE A 627 -4.35 -19.08 -26.31
N ALA A 628 -4.69 -17.80 -26.50
CA ALA A 628 -5.82 -17.13 -25.87
C ALA A 628 -7.16 -17.69 -26.37
N GLU A 629 -7.34 -17.87 -27.68
CA GLU A 629 -8.51 -18.58 -28.25
C GLU A 629 -8.68 -19.97 -27.59
N ARG A 630 -7.58 -20.72 -27.48
CA ARG A 630 -7.58 -22.07 -26.88
C ARG A 630 -7.83 -22.06 -25.38
N ALA A 631 -7.25 -21.11 -24.66
CA ALA A 631 -7.43 -20.94 -23.21
C ALA A 631 -8.86 -20.53 -22.88
N VAL A 632 -9.42 -19.53 -23.58
CA VAL A 632 -10.80 -19.06 -23.40
C VAL A 632 -11.81 -20.16 -23.74
N ASP A 633 -11.60 -20.94 -24.80
CA ASP A 633 -12.40 -22.14 -25.11
C ASP A 633 -12.35 -23.17 -23.97
N LEU A 634 -11.14 -23.52 -23.50
CA LEU A 634 -10.95 -24.52 -22.46
C LEU A 634 -11.55 -24.08 -21.12
N VAL A 635 -11.32 -22.84 -20.71
CA VAL A 635 -11.91 -22.20 -19.52
C VAL A 635 -13.44 -22.16 -19.62
N THR A 636 -13.98 -21.76 -20.77
CA THR A 636 -15.43 -21.80 -21.04
C THR A 636 -15.99 -23.22 -20.90
N ARG A 637 -15.27 -24.24 -21.39
CA ARG A 637 -15.71 -25.64 -21.29
C ARG A 637 -15.61 -26.21 -19.87
N TYR A 638 -14.59 -25.84 -19.08
CA TYR A 638 -14.57 -26.16 -17.64
C TYR A 638 -15.70 -25.47 -16.87
N ARG A 639 -16.04 -24.22 -17.21
CA ARG A 639 -17.20 -23.52 -16.63
C ARG A 639 -18.53 -24.22 -17.00
N LEU A 640 -18.70 -24.63 -18.25
CA LEU A 640 -19.87 -25.42 -18.68
C LEU A 640 -19.92 -26.81 -18.05
N ALA A 641 -18.77 -27.41 -17.73
CA ALA A 641 -18.64 -28.66 -16.98
C ALA A 641 -18.80 -28.51 -15.46
N GLN A 642 -19.12 -27.31 -14.96
CA GLN A 642 -19.25 -26.99 -13.54
C GLN A 642 -17.98 -27.37 -12.73
N ARG A 643 -16.82 -26.92 -13.21
CA ARG A 643 -15.52 -27.08 -12.56
C ARG A 643 -14.90 -25.72 -12.19
N PRO A 644 -15.49 -24.94 -11.28
CA PRO A 644 -15.03 -23.59 -10.95
C PRO A 644 -13.60 -23.54 -10.40
N MET A 645 -13.11 -24.56 -9.68
CA MET A 645 -11.71 -24.56 -9.22
C MET A 645 -10.72 -24.69 -10.38
N MET A 646 -11.08 -25.44 -11.43
CA MET A 646 -10.29 -25.48 -12.67
C MET A 646 -10.40 -24.20 -13.48
N VAL A 647 -11.56 -23.53 -13.48
CA VAL A 647 -11.70 -22.20 -14.09
C VAL A 647 -10.76 -21.20 -13.39
N MET A 648 -10.78 -21.15 -12.05
CA MET A 648 -9.90 -20.27 -11.28
C MET A 648 -8.42 -20.61 -11.51
N ASP A 649 -8.00 -21.88 -11.43
CA ASP A 649 -6.62 -22.29 -11.69
C ASP A 649 -6.11 -21.89 -13.08
N LEU A 650 -6.88 -22.22 -14.12
CA LEU A 650 -6.50 -21.95 -15.50
C LEU A 650 -6.54 -20.45 -15.81
N SER A 651 -7.55 -19.73 -15.35
CA SER A 651 -7.63 -18.28 -15.54
C SER A 651 -6.52 -17.54 -14.83
N TRP A 652 -6.24 -17.87 -13.56
CA TRP A 652 -5.16 -17.26 -12.80
C TRP A 652 -3.80 -17.55 -13.43
N ARG A 653 -3.49 -18.81 -13.72
CA ARG A 653 -2.19 -19.23 -14.25
C ARG A 653 -1.95 -18.74 -15.67
N LEU A 654 -2.91 -18.93 -16.58
CA LEU A 654 -2.75 -18.52 -17.98
C LEU A 654 -2.91 -16.99 -18.13
N GLY A 655 -3.77 -16.34 -17.35
CA GLY A 655 -3.87 -14.89 -17.29
C GLY A 655 -2.54 -14.25 -16.83
N THR A 656 -2.00 -14.71 -15.71
CA THR A 656 -0.76 -14.16 -15.12
C THR A 656 0.49 -14.46 -15.95
N GLU A 657 0.71 -15.72 -16.35
CA GLU A 657 1.95 -16.12 -17.04
C GLU A 657 1.98 -15.73 -18.53
N LEU A 658 0.81 -15.61 -19.19
CA LEU A 658 0.72 -15.34 -20.62
C LEU A 658 0.15 -13.95 -20.95
N GLY A 659 -0.31 -13.17 -19.96
CA GLY A 659 -0.88 -11.84 -20.15
C GLY A 659 -2.21 -11.86 -20.90
N ILE A 660 -3.13 -12.76 -20.50
CA ILE A 660 -4.45 -12.92 -21.12
C ILE A 660 -5.50 -12.35 -20.16
N ASP A 661 -5.56 -11.03 -20.06
CA ASP A 661 -6.26 -10.33 -18.96
C ASP A 661 -7.77 -10.63 -18.92
N GLY A 662 -8.41 -10.87 -20.07
CA GLY A 662 -9.82 -11.30 -20.16
C GLY A 662 -10.13 -12.65 -19.49
N LEU A 663 -9.12 -13.42 -19.04
CA LEU A 663 -9.34 -14.60 -18.20
C LEU A 663 -9.63 -14.26 -16.73
N PHE A 664 -9.22 -13.09 -16.23
CA PHE A 664 -9.48 -12.68 -14.85
C PHE A 664 -10.96 -12.41 -14.60
N GLU A 665 -11.73 -11.98 -15.62
CA GLU A 665 -13.19 -11.95 -15.54
C GLU A 665 -13.79 -13.36 -15.30
N GLU A 666 -13.26 -14.40 -15.94
CA GLU A 666 -13.73 -15.77 -15.72
C GLU A 666 -13.26 -16.33 -14.36
N TYR A 667 -12.11 -15.88 -13.84
CA TYR A 667 -11.69 -16.14 -12.45
C TYR A 667 -12.71 -15.57 -11.46
N GLU A 668 -13.02 -14.28 -11.59
CA GLU A 668 -13.99 -13.59 -10.73
C GLU A 668 -15.38 -14.24 -10.81
N ARG A 669 -15.86 -14.57 -12.02
CA ARG A 669 -17.14 -15.27 -12.23
C ARG A 669 -17.16 -16.64 -11.54
N ALA A 670 -16.07 -17.41 -11.59
CA ALA A 670 -15.98 -18.71 -10.93
C ALA A 670 -15.88 -18.60 -9.40
N LEU A 671 -15.14 -17.62 -8.90
CA LEU A 671 -15.08 -17.26 -7.48
C LEU A 671 -16.49 -16.91 -6.97
N ARG A 672 -17.17 -15.94 -7.59
CA ARG A 672 -18.54 -15.53 -7.24
C ARG A 672 -19.55 -16.66 -7.33
N ALA A 673 -19.43 -17.55 -8.33
CA ALA A 673 -20.37 -18.66 -8.52
C ALA A 673 -20.15 -19.85 -7.58
N SER A 674 -18.95 -20.01 -7.01
CA SER A 674 -18.61 -21.17 -6.18
C SER A 674 -18.39 -20.86 -4.69
N GLY A 675 -17.99 -19.63 -4.36
CA GLY A 675 -17.53 -19.26 -3.02
C GLY A 675 -16.23 -19.96 -2.57
N LYS A 676 -15.59 -20.75 -3.45
CA LYS A 676 -14.32 -21.43 -3.18
C LYS A 676 -13.15 -20.52 -3.54
N SER A 677 -12.06 -20.58 -2.78
CA SER A 677 -10.75 -20.04 -3.21
C SER A 677 -9.79 -21.20 -3.52
N ILE A 678 -8.84 -20.96 -4.42
CA ILE A 678 -7.73 -21.87 -4.74
C ILE A 678 -6.48 -21.62 -3.88
N GLN A 679 -6.48 -20.54 -3.09
CA GLN A 679 -5.36 -20.17 -2.21
C GLN A 679 -5.23 -21.14 -1.03
N VAL A 680 -3.99 -21.40 -0.60
CA VAL A 680 -3.67 -22.28 0.52
C VAL A 680 -2.80 -21.50 1.50
N TRP A 681 -3.29 -21.33 2.74
CA TRP A 681 -2.53 -20.72 3.82
C TRP A 681 -1.27 -21.54 4.13
N LYS A 682 -0.18 -20.91 4.55
CA LYS A 682 1.00 -21.58 5.12
C LYS A 682 1.05 -21.37 6.63
N LEU A 683 1.23 -22.44 7.39
CA LEU A 683 1.47 -22.40 8.84
C LEU A 683 2.84 -21.76 9.08
N ALA A 684 2.90 -20.83 10.04
CA ALA A 684 4.02 -19.94 10.22
C ALA A 684 5.12 -20.48 11.15
N TYR A 685 4.87 -21.57 11.89
CA TYR A 685 5.83 -22.21 12.79
C TYR A 685 5.73 -23.73 12.71
N ASN A 686 6.83 -24.43 13.00
CA ASN A 686 6.94 -25.88 12.83
C ASN A 686 6.38 -26.71 14.01
N GLU A 687 5.82 -26.04 15.03
CA GLU A 687 5.24 -26.62 16.26
C GLU A 687 6.23 -27.36 17.19
N GLN A 688 7.53 -27.25 16.93
CA GLN A 688 8.60 -27.86 17.73
C GLN A 688 9.49 -26.80 18.40
N ASP A 689 9.82 -25.75 17.66
CA ASP A 689 10.72 -24.67 18.05
C ASP A 689 10.30 -23.35 17.37
N LEU A 690 11.22 -22.38 17.30
CA LEU A 690 11.01 -21.07 16.67
C LEU A 690 11.98 -20.85 15.49
N ASP A 691 12.42 -21.93 14.83
CA ASP A 691 13.12 -21.83 13.56
C ASP A 691 12.22 -21.11 12.54
N ASP A 692 12.82 -20.33 11.63
CA ASP A 692 12.18 -19.32 10.76
C ASP A 692 11.54 -18.10 11.48
N TRP A 693 11.80 -17.89 12.79
CA TRP A 693 11.39 -16.68 13.52
C TRP A 693 12.56 -15.87 14.08
N ASN A 694 12.49 -14.56 13.87
CA ASN A 694 13.42 -13.57 14.40
C ASN A 694 12.94 -13.12 15.80
N VAL A 695 13.68 -13.57 16.81
CA VAL A 695 13.47 -13.29 18.23
C VAL A 695 14.32 -12.08 18.63
N VAL A 696 13.71 -11.03 19.19
CA VAL A 696 14.45 -9.88 19.72
C VAL A 696 14.60 -10.01 21.24
N GLY A 697 15.85 -10.17 21.70
CA GLY A 697 16.22 -10.26 23.11
C GLY A 697 15.83 -11.59 23.77
N ASP A 698 15.81 -11.62 25.12
CA ASP A 698 15.33 -12.79 25.87
C ASP A 698 13.87 -13.09 25.50
N SER A 699 13.61 -14.23 24.83
CA SER A 699 12.28 -14.55 24.30
C SER A 699 11.24 -14.79 25.40
N ALA A 700 10.19 -13.97 25.44
CA ALA A 700 8.95 -14.33 26.11
C ALA A 700 8.22 -15.49 25.40
N PHE A 701 8.43 -15.66 24.09
CA PHE A 701 7.76 -16.64 23.23
C PHE A 701 8.47 -18.00 23.21
N LYS A 702 7.70 -19.09 23.30
CA LYS A 702 8.18 -20.48 23.22
C LYS A 702 7.18 -21.36 22.50
N ALA A 703 7.65 -22.18 21.58
CA ALA A 703 6.83 -23.24 20.99
C ALA A 703 6.49 -24.32 22.04
N ALA A 704 5.26 -24.80 21.99
CA ALA A 704 4.71 -25.81 22.89
C ALA A 704 3.63 -26.62 22.15
N GLU A 705 4.07 -27.51 21.25
CA GLU A 705 3.20 -28.28 20.34
C GLU A 705 2.37 -27.33 19.44
N GLU A 706 1.05 -27.57 19.29
CA GLU A 706 0.14 -26.76 18.47
C GLU A 706 -0.09 -25.33 19.03
N VAL A 707 0.74 -24.82 19.94
CA VAL A 707 0.59 -23.50 20.61
C VAL A 707 1.94 -22.82 20.79
N LEU A 708 2.01 -21.51 20.52
CA LEU A 708 3.08 -20.63 21.02
C LEU A 708 2.63 -20.02 22.37
N VAL A 709 3.40 -20.26 23.42
CA VAL A 709 3.17 -19.66 24.75
C VAL A 709 4.05 -18.43 24.89
N ALA A 710 3.48 -17.34 25.39
CA ALA A 710 4.17 -16.07 25.55
C ALA A 710 4.03 -15.56 26.99
N ASP A 711 5.15 -15.36 27.68
CA ASP A 711 5.20 -14.98 29.11
C ASP A 711 6.19 -13.84 29.35
N ARG A 712 5.67 -12.63 29.51
CA ARG A 712 6.42 -11.39 29.73
C ARG A 712 6.27 -10.87 31.15
N GLY A 713 6.33 -11.78 32.12
CA GLY A 713 6.38 -11.45 33.54
C GLY A 713 5.03 -11.05 34.14
N ALA A 714 5.02 -10.00 34.95
CA ALA A 714 3.81 -9.58 35.68
C ALA A 714 2.86 -8.78 34.78
N PHE A 715 1.56 -9.09 34.89
CA PHE A 715 0.50 -8.25 34.33
C PHE A 715 0.59 -6.83 34.89
N SER A 716 0.58 -5.83 34.00
CA SER A 716 0.73 -4.41 34.34
C SER A 716 -0.31 -3.60 33.56
N PRO A 717 -1.48 -3.28 34.16
CA PRO A 717 -2.56 -2.59 33.46
C PRO A 717 -2.16 -1.15 33.15
N GLY A 718 -2.26 -0.75 31.88
CA GLY A 718 -1.91 0.60 31.43
C GLY A 718 -0.42 0.81 31.11
N GLN A 719 0.46 -0.18 31.33
CA GLN A 719 1.83 -0.12 30.84
C GLN A 719 1.89 -0.59 29.38
N PHE A 720 2.21 0.34 28.47
CA PHE A 720 2.25 0.11 27.02
C PHE A 720 3.65 -0.33 26.55
N ASP A 721 4.14 -1.41 27.13
CA ASP A 721 5.45 -1.99 26.86
C ASP A 721 5.25 -3.31 26.09
N PHE A 722 5.98 -3.59 25.01
CA PHE A 722 5.74 -4.76 24.15
C PHE A 722 7.00 -5.61 23.86
N GLN A 723 6.78 -6.87 23.46
CA GLN A 723 7.78 -7.68 22.76
C GLN A 723 7.22 -8.21 21.45
N LEU A 724 8.07 -8.26 20.43
CA LEU A 724 7.76 -8.70 19.08
C LEU A 724 8.38 -10.07 18.80
N LEU A 725 7.67 -10.89 18.01
CA LEU A 725 8.18 -12.11 17.40
C LEU A 725 7.86 -12.03 15.91
N THR A 726 8.86 -11.85 15.05
CA THR A 726 8.65 -11.63 13.61
C THR A 726 9.10 -12.80 12.76
N LEU A 727 8.33 -13.13 11.73
CA LEU A 727 8.64 -14.18 10.76
C LEU A 727 9.82 -13.77 9.86
N ASP A 728 10.75 -14.69 9.64
CA ASP A 728 11.87 -14.52 8.70
C ASP A 728 11.42 -14.85 7.25
N THR A 729 10.28 -14.26 6.87
CA THR A 729 9.63 -14.46 5.57
C THR A 729 9.46 -13.12 4.85
N VAL A 730 10.00 -13.02 3.64
CA VAL A 730 9.83 -11.81 2.82
C VAL A 730 8.58 -11.92 1.94
N THR A 731 7.55 -11.16 2.28
CA THR A 731 6.42 -10.90 1.38
C THR A 731 6.84 -9.92 0.29
N SER A 732 6.71 -10.34 -0.98
CA SER A 732 7.02 -9.49 -2.14
C SER A 732 5.80 -8.74 -2.66
N GLY A 733 4.60 -9.28 -2.44
CA GLY A 733 3.31 -8.76 -2.89
C GLY A 733 2.40 -8.30 -1.75
N ASP A 734 1.13 -8.61 -1.92
CA ASP A 734 0.08 -8.50 -0.90
C ASP A 734 0.17 -9.72 0.02
N PHE A 735 -0.31 -9.61 1.25
CA PHE A 735 -0.24 -10.71 2.20
C PHE A 735 -1.35 -10.67 3.24
N SER A 736 -1.69 -11.83 3.80
CA SER A 736 -2.60 -11.96 4.92
C SER A 736 -1.91 -12.69 6.06
N ILE A 737 -2.28 -12.37 7.29
CA ILE A 737 -1.94 -13.14 8.50
C ILE A 737 -3.20 -13.40 9.32
N ASP A 738 -3.34 -14.62 9.82
CA ASP A 738 -4.49 -15.14 10.57
C ASP A 738 -3.95 -15.91 11.77
N VAL A 739 -4.48 -15.62 12.96
CA VAL A 739 -4.00 -16.19 14.24
C VAL A 739 -5.15 -16.31 15.22
N GLU A 740 -5.13 -17.35 16.04
CA GLU A 740 -6.00 -17.46 17.21
C GLU A 740 -5.21 -17.12 18.48
N VAL A 741 -5.74 -16.22 19.29
CA VAL A 741 -5.14 -15.71 20.54
C VAL A 741 -5.99 -16.06 21.77
N ASP A 742 -5.35 -16.46 22.86
CA ASP A 742 -5.94 -16.57 24.20
C ASP A 742 -5.20 -15.60 25.12
N ALA A 743 -5.84 -14.45 25.36
CA ALA A 743 -5.40 -13.40 26.27
C ALA A 743 -6.51 -13.13 27.27
N ARG A 744 -6.24 -13.42 28.54
CA ARG A 744 -7.26 -13.39 29.60
C ARG A 744 -7.24 -12.07 30.34
N ARG A 745 -8.44 -11.58 30.69
CA ARG A 745 -8.63 -10.39 31.53
C ARG A 745 -7.81 -10.51 32.83
N GLY A 746 -6.90 -9.57 33.06
CA GLY A 746 -6.04 -9.56 34.25
C GLY A 746 -4.84 -10.52 34.22
N GLU A 747 -4.66 -11.31 33.16
CA GLU A 747 -3.44 -12.11 32.93
C GLU A 747 -2.58 -11.53 31.80
N ALA A 748 -3.18 -10.92 30.77
CA ALA A 748 -2.50 -10.21 29.68
C ALA A 748 -2.93 -8.75 29.61
N SER A 749 -2.00 -7.82 29.40
CA SER A 749 -2.34 -6.43 29.07
C SER A 749 -2.88 -6.32 27.64
N PHE A 750 -2.21 -6.97 26.68
CA PHE A 750 -2.64 -7.08 25.28
C PHE A 750 -1.85 -8.13 24.49
N CYS A 751 -2.34 -8.52 23.32
CA CYS A 751 -1.69 -9.41 22.35
C CYS A 751 -2.17 -9.11 20.93
N GLY A 752 -1.44 -9.52 19.89
CA GLY A 752 -1.93 -9.37 18.52
C GLY A 752 -0.89 -9.61 17.42
N ILE A 753 -1.09 -8.93 16.30
CA ILE A 753 -0.31 -9.01 15.06
C ILE A 753 0.58 -7.75 14.92
N VAL A 754 1.79 -7.90 14.38
CA VAL A 754 2.66 -6.82 13.91
C VAL A 754 2.91 -6.92 12.40
N VAL A 755 2.95 -5.78 11.70
CA VAL A 755 3.25 -5.65 10.25
C VAL A 755 4.10 -4.41 9.98
N GLY A 756 4.79 -4.37 8.84
CA GLY A 756 5.57 -3.20 8.39
C GLY A 756 6.70 -2.78 9.33
N ARG A 757 7.23 -3.71 10.14
CA ARG A 757 8.31 -3.43 11.10
C ARG A 757 9.54 -2.85 10.40
N LYS A 758 10.06 -1.73 10.93
CA LYS A 758 11.29 -1.05 10.46
C LYS A 758 12.46 -1.27 11.41
N ASP A 759 12.20 -1.30 12.73
CA ASP A 759 13.17 -1.56 13.79
C ASP A 759 12.49 -2.18 15.03
N ALA A 760 12.99 -1.95 16.25
CA ALA A 760 12.39 -2.48 17.48
C ALA A 760 11.19 -1.66 18.00
N SER A 761 11.01 -0.40 17.60
CA SER A 761 10.00 0.53 18.14
C SER A 761 9.18 1.26 17.06
N THR A 762 9.46 0.98 15.78
CA THR A 762 8.76 1.51 14.61
C THR A 762 8.13 0.36 13.82
N PHE A 763 6.81 0.25 13.88
CA PHE A 763 6.01 -0.79 13.24
C PHE A 763 4.51 -0.44 13.29
N HIS A 764 3.67 -1.22 12.60
CA HIS A 764 2.22 -1.14 12.73
C HIS A 764 1.70 -2.43 13.38
N SER A 765 0.62 -2.34 14.15
CA SER A 765 0.10 -3.47 14.93
C SER A 765 -1.41 -3.48 15.00
N PHE A 766 -2.00 -4.68 14.93
CA PHE A 766 -3.41 -4.93 15.20
C PHE A 766 -3.50 -5.70 16.52
N ILE A 767 -3.98 -5.05 17.56
CA ILE A 767 -3.83 -5.47 18.96
C ILE A 767 -5.20 -5.71 19.61
N LEU A 768 -5.37 -6.83 20.31
CA LEU A 768 -6.49 -7.12 21.20
C LEU A 768 -6.15 -6.74 22.65
N PHE A 769 -7.00 -5.89 23.23
CA PHE A 769 -7.09 -5.61 24.66
C PHE A 769 -8.27 -6.40 25.25
N PRO A 770 -8.05 -7.39 26.12
CA PRO A 770 -9.14 -8.25 26.61
C PRO A 770 -10.13 -7.55 27.56
N GLY A 771 -9.83 -6.31 27.99
CA GLY A 771 -10.66 -5.49 28.89
C GLY A 771 -10.14 -5.44 30.34
N GLN A 772 -10.59 -4.44 31.12
CA GLN A 772 -10.31 -4.32 32.55
C GLN A 772 -11.58 -4.48 33.38
N VAL A 773 -11.49 -5.24 34.48
CA VAL A 773 -12.60 -5.33 35.45
C VAL A 773 -12.68 -4.03 36.26
N ARG A 774 -13.58 -3.11 35.87
CA ARG A 774 -13.88 -1.87 36.60
C ARG A 774 -15.37 -1.78 36.91
N ALA A 775 -15.72 -1.51 38.17
CA ALA A 775 -17.11 -1.39 38.59
C ALA A 775 -17.77 -0.15 37.96
N GLY A 776 -18.82 -0.35 37.15
CA GLY A 776 -19.58 0.71 36.49
C GLY A 776 -19.21 1.00 35.03
N ALA A 777 -18.20 0.33 34.48
CA ALA A 777 -17.88 0.37 33.05
C ALA A 777 -18.50 -0.84 32.32
N ALA A 778 -18.65 -0.74 30.98
CA ALA A 778 -19.05 -1.87 30.15
C ALA A 778 -17.96 -2.97 30.14
N ASP A 779 -18.38 -4.23 30.20
CA ASP A 779 -17.50 -5.40 30.33
C ASP A 779 -16.96 -5.86 28.94
N THR A 780 -16.52 -4.94 28.09
CA THR A 780 -16.09 -5.19 26.69
C THR A 780 -14.58 -5.24 26.51
N GLY A 781 -14.12 -5.97 25.49
CA GLY A 781 -12.75 -5.88 24.97
C GLY A 781 -12.66 -4.81 23.87
N PHE A 782 -11.44 -4.54 23.41
CA PHE A 782 -11.17 -3.59 22.33
C PHE A 782 -10.09 -4.12 21.40
N VAL A 783 -10.18 -3.76 20.12
CA VAL A 783 -9.09 -3.94 19.15
C VAL A 783 -8.63 -2.61 18.57
N ASP A 784 -7.31 -2.45 18.49
CA ASP A 784 -6.67 -1.24 17.99
C ASP A 784 -5.84 -1.53 16.74
N LEU A 785 -5.88 -0.61 15.77
CA LEU A 785 -4.85 -0.47 14.75
C LEU A 785 -3.94 0.69 15.12
N THR A 786 -2.72 0.39 15.55
CA THR A 786 -1.77 1.37 16.07
C THR A 786 -0.48 1.37 15.25
N SER A 787 0.05 2.54 14.96
CA SER A 787 1.40 2.73 14.42
C SER A 787 2.32 3.27 15.50
N HIS A 788 3.53 2.74 15.57
CA HIS A 788 4.57 3.10 16.52
C HIS A 788 5.69 3.80 15.76
N TYR A 789 6.21 4.88 16.31
CA TYR A 789 7.16 5.81 15.70
C TYR A 789 8.37 6.07 16.62
N GLY A 790 8.70 5.10 17.49
CA GLY A 790 9.67 5.25 18.57
C GLY A 790 9.14 4.66 19.89
N SER A 791 9.95 4.73 20.96
CA SER A 791 9.58 4.18 22.28
C SER A 791 8.36 4.83 22.91
N ASP A 792 8.20 6.14 22.70
CA ASP A 792 7.22 6.99 23.40
C ASP A 792 6.28 7.72 22.42
N SER A 793 6.28 7.33 21.13
CA SER A 793 5.45 7.95 20.09
C SER A 793 4.68 6.88 19.34
N TYR A 794 3.34 6.96 19.41
CA TYR A 794 2.44 6.08 18.69
C TYR A 794 1.18 6.84 18.25
N LYS A 795 0.43 6.25 17.32
CA LYS A 795 -0.82 6.79 16.76
C LYS A 795 -1.82 5.66 16.59
N THR A 796 -2.95 5.75 17.28
CA THR A 796 -4.07 4.82 17.11
C THR A 796 -4.98 5.31 15.98
N TRP A 797 -5.11 4.52 14.92
CA TRP A 797 -5.92 4.82 13.73
C TRP A 797 -7.36 4.31 13.85
N ARG A 798 -7.54 3.22 14.60
CA ARG A 798 -8.82 2.56 14.89
C ARG A 798 -8.78 2.10 16.34
N HIS A 799 -9.85 2.34 17.08
CA HIS A 799 -10.09 1.83 18.43
C HIS A 799 -11.53 1.35 18.48
N LEU A 800 -11.75 0.03 18.49
CA LEU A 800 -13.04 -0.57 18.18
C LEU A 800 -13.40 -1.63 19.24
N PRO A 801 -14.57 -1.55 19.89
CA PRO A 801 -14.98 -2.54 20.88
C PRO A 801 -15.30 -3.90 20.23
N VAL A 802 -14.99 -4.96 20.96
CA VAL A 802 -15.23 -6.35 20.57
C VAL A 802 -15.75 -7.16 21.76
N ASP A 803 -16.54 -8.20 21.47
CA ASP A 803 -17.00 -9.12 22.51
C ASP A 803 -15.84 -10.06 22.95
N THR A 804 -15.51 -9.99 24.23
CA THR A 804 -14.57 -10.89 24.92
C THR A 804 -15.20 -11.54 26.15
N SER A 805 -16.54 -11.57 26.19
CA SER A 805 -17.31 -12.20 27.25
C SER A 805 -17.31 -13.74 27.11
N VAL A 806 -17.55 -14.44 28.21
CA VAL A 806 -17.61 -15.91 28.26
C VAL A 806 -19.04 -16.32 28.58
N GLU A 807 -19.63 -17.20 27.76
CA GLU A 807 -21.02 -17.62 27.94
C GLU A 807 -21.31 -18.21 29.34
N PRO A 808 -22.44 -17.84 29.98
CA PRO A 808 -22.81 -18.36 31.30
C PRO A 808 -22.97 -19.89 31.33
N GLY A 809 -22.00 -20.58 31.92
CA GLY A 809 -22.02 -22.03 32.11
C GLY A 809 -20.86 -22.78 31.44
N GLN A 810 -20.07 -22.12 30.59
CA GLN A 810 -18.79 -22.67 30.18
C GLN A 810 -17.80 -22.63 31.37
N THR A 811 -17.07 -23.71 31.59
CA THR A 811 -15.92 -23.72 32.53
C THR A 811 -14.79 -22.83 32.01
N LEU A 812 -13.76 -22.58 32.82
CA LEU A 812 -12.50 -21.87 32.46
C LEU A 812 -11.62 -22.59 31.41
N THR A 813 -12.24 -23.07 30.34
CA THR A 813 -11.59 -23.37 29.06
C THR A 813 -11.28 -22.06 28.34
N ALA A 814 -10.15 -22.01 27.64
CA ALA A 814 -9.67 -20.78 27.01
C ALA A 814 -10.63 -20.25 25.93
N SER A 815 -10.99 -18.97 26.05
CA SER A 815 -11.66 -18.19 25.01
C SER A 815 -10.61 -17.78 23.98
N TRP A 816 -10.50 -18.57 22.92
CA TRP A 816 -9.65 -18.25 21.77
C TRP A 816 -10.40 -17.32 20.83
N HIS A 817 -9.82 -16.15 20.57
CA HIS A 817 -10.31 -15.18 19.59
C HIS A 817 -9.46 -15.24 18.32
N ARG A 818 -10.08 -15.18 17.15
CA ARG A 818 -9.40 -15.21 15.86
C ARG A 818 -9.19 -13.78 15.34
N MET A 819 -7.94 -13.38 15.23
CA MET A 819 -7.54 -12.11 14.61
C MET A 819 -6.99 -12.39 13.21
N ARG A 820 -7.40 -11.58 12.23
CA ARG A 820 -6.83 -11.62 10.87
C ARG A 820 -6.62 -10.21 10.33
N LEU A 821 -5.55 -10.05 9.57
CA LEU A 821 -5.16 -8.83 8.89
C LEU A 821 -4.86 -9.16 7.43
N ASP A 822 -5.56 -8.53 6.49
CA ASP A 822 -5.28 -8.61 5.05
C ASP A 822 -4.63 -7.30 4.57
N VAL A 823 -3.46 -7.37 3.93
CA VAL A 823 -2.76 -6.24 3.29
C VAL A 823 -2.90 -6.37 1.77
N THR A 824 -3.58 -5.42 1.13
CA THR A 824 -3.76 -5.36 -0.33
C THR A 824 -3.34 -3.99 -0.86
N GLY A 825 -2.21 -3.90 -1.55
CA GLY A 825 -1.66 -2.62 -1.99
C GLY A 825 -1.21 -1.74 -0.81
N ALA A 826 -1.97 -0.67 -0.53
CA ALA A 826 -1.82 0.19 0.65
C ALA A 826 -3.00 0.07 1.63
N GLU A 827 -3.98 -0.79 1.34
CA GLU A 827 -5.15 -1.05 2.15
C GLU A 827 -4.89 -2.16 3.17
N VAL A 828 -5.41 -2.00 4.38
CA VAL A 828 -5.39 -3.00 5.44
C VAL A 828 -6.82 -3.25 5.92
N ASP A 829 -7.28 -4.51 5.84
CA ASP A 829 -8.56 -4.95 6.39
C ASP A 829 -8.35 -5.71 7.71
N LEU A 830 -9.12 -5.36 8.73
CA LEU A 830 -9.04 -5.89 10.09
C LEU A 830 -10.22 -6.79 10.40
N TRP A 831 -9.95 -8.03 10.75
CA TRP A 831 -10.95 -9.06 11.00
C TRP A 831 -10.84 -9.60 12.43
N PHE A 832 -11.97 -9.73 13.12
CA PHE A 832 -12.07 -10.29 14.47
C PHE A 832 -13.21 -11.32 14.52
N ASP A 833 -12.91 -12.53 15.00
CA ASP A 833 -13.83 -13.68 15.07
C ASP A 833 -14.62 -13.98 13.77
N GLY A 834 -14.02 -13.61 12.64
CA GLY A 834 -14.57 -13.82 11.29
C GLY A 834 -15.35 -12.64 10.71
N GLU A 835 -15.58 -11.58 11.49
CA GLU A 835 -16.23 -10.35 11.04
C GLU A 835 -15.19 -9.30 10.62
N LEU A 836 -15.48 -8.51 9.57
CA LEU A 836 -14.71 -7.32 9.22
C LEU A 836 -15.07 -6.19 10.20
N ILE A 837 -14.09 -5.71 10.97
CA ILE A 837 -14.31 -4.66 11.97
C ILE A 837 -13.96 -3.27 11.42
N ALA A 838 -12.94 -3.15 10.58
CA ALA A 838 -12.62 -1.92 9.84
C ALA A 838 -11.64 -2.15 8.68
N SER A 839 -11.57 -1.17 7.78
CA SER A 839 -10.47 -1.01 6.80
C SER A 839 -9.72 0.31 7.04
N HIS A 840 -8.45 0.37 6.65
CA HIS A 840 -7.63 1.57 6.69
C HIS A 840 -6.62 1.62 5.53
N ALA A 841 -6.50 2.78 4.88
CA ALA A 841 -5.55 3.03 3.80
C ALA A 841 -4.34 3.78 4.36
N PHE A 842 -3.15 3.23 4.19
CA PHE A 842 -1.89 3.91 4.53
C PHE A 842 -1.41 4.78 3.36
N PRO A 843 -0.56 5.81 3.60
CA PRO A 843 -0.08 6.73 2.56
C PRO A 843 0.61 6.04 1.37
N SER A 844 1.29 4.91 1.62
CA SER A 844 1.84 4.09 0.55
C SER A 844 2.07 2.65 1.00
N ARG A 845 2.25 1.78 0.02
CA ARG A 845 2.67 0.39 0.23
C ARG A 845 4.05 0.27 0.89
N ASP A 846 4.92 1.27 0.77
CA ASP A 846 6.24 1.26 1.43
C ASP A 846 6.15 1.37 2.95
N VAL A 847 5.10 2.01 3.48
CA VAL A 847 4.81 2.05 4.92
C VAL A 847 4.59 0.63 5.44
N LEU A 848 3.71 -0.13 4.78
CA LEU A 848 3.37 -1.52 5.14
C LEU A 848 4.46 -2.56 4.81
N ARG A 849 5.45 -2.23 3.97
CA ARG A 849 6.60 -3.10 3.66
C ARG A 849 7.54 -3.19 4.87
N GLY A 850 7.70 -4.40 5.41
CA GLY A 850 8.65 -4.71 6.49
C GLY A 850 8.54 -6.18 6.89
N SER A 851 9.06 -6.55 8.05
CA SER A 851 8.78 -7.85 8.68
C SER A 851 7.37 -7.83 9.33
N PHE A 852 6.77 -9.00 9.52
CA PHE A 852 5.46 -9.19 10.14
C PHE A 852 5.47 -10.38 11.12
N GLY A 853 4.47 -10.50 11.99
CA GLY A 853 4.42 -11.55 13.01
C GLY A 853 3.49 -11.22 14.17
N LEU A 854 3.94 -11.48 15.41
CA LEU A 854 3.16 -11.38 16.65
C LEU A 854 3.71 -10.29 17.58
N VAL A 855 2.83 -9.71 18.40
CA VAL A 855 3.15 -8.71 19.44
C VAL A 855 2.43 -9.04 20.76
N MET A 856 3.13 -8.92 21.89
CA MET A 856 2.52 -9.06 23.23
C MET A 856 2.87 -7.90 24.16
N GLY A 857 1.94 -7.53 25.04
CA GLY A 857 2.17 -6.65 26.19
C GLY A 857 2.69 -7.41 27.42
N PRO A 858 2.73 -6.78 28.62
CA PRO A 858 3.10 -7.46 29.86
C PRO A 858 2.07 -8.53 30.24
N GLY A 859 2.53 -9.58 30.93
CA GLY A 859 1.69 -10.71 31.34
C GLY A 859 1.79 -11.92 30.41
N LYS A 860 0.71 -12.68 30.25
CA LYS A 860 0.71 -14.02 29.62
C LYS A 860 -0.36 -14.19 28.55
N ALA A 861 0.06 -14.56 27.35
CA ALA A 861 -0.81 -14.85 26.21
C ALA A 861 -0.44 -16.18 25.56
N ARG A 862 -1.35 -16.73 24.76
CA ARG A 862 -1.08 -17.91 23.91
C ARG A 862 -1.58 -17.66 22.50
N TYR A 863 -0.86 -18.20 21.53
CA TYR A 863 -1.19 -18.11 20.10
C TYR A 863 -1.25 -19.51 19.52
N ARG A 864 -2.15 -19.76 18.57
CA ARG A 864 -2.18 -21.00 17.78
C ARG A 864 -2.68 -20.73 16.38
N ASN A 865 -2.55 -21.72 15.49
CA ASN A 865 -2.96 -21.62 14.09
C ASN A 865 -2.38 -20.36 13.39
N VAL A 866 -1.19 -19.91 13.80
CA VAL A 866 -0.53 -18.74 13.23
C VAL A 866 -0.16 -19.08 11.79
N ARG A 867 -0.82 -18.45 10.82
CA ARG A 867 -0.68 -18.77 9.40
C ARG A 867 -0.72 -17.51 8.55
N TYR A 868 -0.12 -17.58 7.38
CA TYR A 868 -0.07 -16.47 6.43
C TYR A 868 -0.37 -16.90 4.99
N LEU A 869 -0.82 -15.94 4.19
CA LEU A 869 -0.84 -16.01 2.73
C LEU A 869 0.14 -14.98 2.22
N ALA A 870 1.09 -15.37 1.37
CA ALA A 870 1.95 -14.46 0.64
C ALA A 870 1.56 -14.50 -0.83
N LEU A 871 0.93 -13.43 -1.32
CA LEU A 871 0.55 -13.29 -2.73
C LEU A 871 1.63 -12.50 -3.47
N HIS A 872 1.66 -12.63 -4.80
CA HIS A 872 2.67 -11.97 -5.62
C HIS A 872 2.25 -10.52 -5.95
N ALA A 873 3.21 -9.60 -6.07
CA ALA A 873 2.96 -8.16 -6.30
C ALA A 873 2.24 -7.78 -7.61
N ARG A 874 1.94 -8.77 -8.45
CA ARG A 874 1.23 -8.64 -9.73
C ARG A 874 0.10 -9.67 -9.85
N ASP A 875 -0.34 -10.23 -8.72
CA ASP A 875 -1.45 -11.18 -8.69
C ASP A 875 -2.76 -10.42 -8.46
N PRO A 876 -3.63 -10.27 -9.48
CA PRO A 876 -4.89 -9.56 -9.31
C PRO A 876 -5.87 -10.35 -8.43
N ALA A 877 -5.62 -11.64 -8.13
CA ALA A 877 -6.51 -12.43 -7.29
C ALA A 877 -6.66 -11.85 -5.88
N ALA A 878 -5.64 -11.18 -5.33
CA ALA A 878 -5.73 -10.49 -4.04
C ALA A 878 -6.83 -9.40 -4.06
N ALA A 879 -6.72 -8.49 -5.02
CA ALA A 879 -7.67 -7.38 -5.20
C ALA A 879 -9.07 -7.88 -5.60
N ILE A 880 -9.16 -8.89 -6.48
CA ILE A 880 -10.44 -9.49 -6.90
C ILE A 880 -11.11 -10.20 -5.72
N GLU A 881 -10.39 -11.05 -4.97
CA GLU A 881 -10.97 -11.72 -3.79
C GLU A 881 -11.37 -10.72 -2.71
N ARG A 882 -10.59 -9.66 -2.48
CA ARG A 882 -10.96 -8.57 -1.57
C ARG A 882 -12.24 -7.88 -2.02
N ALA A 883 -12.31 -7.44 -3.28
CA ALA A 883 -13.48 -6.73 -3.82
C ALA A 883 -14.75 -7.59 -3.73
N VAL A 884 -14.69 -8.86 -4.15
CA VAL A 884 -15.83 -9.81 -4.05
C VAL A 884 -16.24 -10.04 -2.58
N ARG A 885 -15.27 -10.14 -1.66
CA ARG A 885 -15.53 -10.36 -0.23
C ARG A 885 -16.18 -9.14 0.42
N LEU A 886 -15.70 -7.94 0.14
CA LEU A 886 -16.28 -6.70 0.66
C LEU A 886 -17.67 -6.44 0.08
N GLU A 887 -17.87 -6.62 -1.22
CA GLU A 887 -19.19 -6.49 -1.86
C GLU A 887 -20.23 -7.45 -1.27
N ALA A 888 -19.83 -8.69 -0.95
CA ALA A 888 -20.69 -9.67 -0.30
C ALA A 888 -21.07 -9.33 1.15
N LEU A 889 -20.37 -8.38 1.79
CA LEU A 889 -20.65 -7.87 3.14
C LEU A 889 -21.42 -6.54 3.15
N VAL A 890 -21.51 -5.85 2.00
CA VAL A 890 -22.23 -4.58 1.88
C VAL A 890 -23.74 -4.80 1.87
N ASP A 891 -24.42 -4.16 2.82
CA ASP A 891 -25.88 -4.05 2.87
C ASP A 891 -26.39 -3.28 1.64
N SER A 892 -27.28 -3.88 0.85
CA SER A 892 -27.72 -3.32 -0.44
C SER A 892 -28.52 -2.03 -0.34
N ASP A 893 -29.14 -1.77 0.81
CA ASP A 893 -30.09 -0.68 1.00
C ASP A 893 -29.40 0.53 1.65
N THR A 894 -28.40 0.29 2.49
CA THR A 894 -27.69 1.31 3.28
C THR A 894 -26.23 1.52 2.86
N GLY A 895 -25.60 0.55 2.20
CA GLY A 895 -24.19 0.58 1.83
C GLY A 895 -23.21 0.29 2.98
N ARG A 896 -23.71 -0.02 4.18
CA ARG A 896 -22.89 -0.30 5.38
C ARG A 896 -22.32 -1.72 5.37
N ILE A 897 -21.30 -1.99 6.18
CA ILE A 897 -20.78 -3.36 6.41
C ILE A 897 -20.95 -3.70 7.89
N GLY A 898 -21.72 -4.75 8.18
CA GLY A 898 -22.09 -5.08 9.57
C GLY A 898 -22.70 -3.86 10.26
N ASP A 899 -22.23 -3.52 11.46
CA ASP A 899 -22.67 -2.34 12.21
C ASP A 899 -21.77 -1.10 12.01
N SER A 900 -20.80 -1.20 11.09
CA SER A 900 -19.91 -0.12 10.71
C SER A 900 -20.52 0.74 9.60
N TRP A 901 -20.54 2.05 9.80
CA TRP A 901 -20.97 3.01 8.79
C TRP A 901 -19.79 3.54 7.94
N LEU A 902 -18.56 3.10 8.20
CA LEU A 902 -17.34 3.51 7.51
C LEU A 902 -17.46 3.36 5.98
N GLY A 903 -17.15 4.43 5.24
CA GLY A 903 -17.30 4.51 3.78
C GLY A 903 -18.74 4.68 3.28
N ALA A 904 -19.75 4.40 4.10
CA ALA A 904 -21.17 4.54 3.79
C ALA A 904 -21.72 5.92 4.20
N ARG A 905 -22.94 6.22 3.73
CA ARG A 905 -23.68 7.43 4.15
C ARG A 905 -24.72 7.04 5.21
N PRO A 906 -24.56 7.44 6.49
CA PRO A 906 -25.52 7.10 7.52
C PRO A 906 -26.84 7.85 7.32
N PRO A 907 -27.97 7.30 7.80
CA PRO A 907 -29.20 8.07 7.94
C PRO A 907 -28.98 9.25 8.89
N PHE A 908 -29.84 10.27 8.79
CA PHE A 908 -29.85 11.34 9.78
C PHE A 908 -30.58 10.83 11.04
N PRO A 909 -30.10 11.11 12.27
CA PRO A 909 -30.70 10.59 13.49
C PRO A 909 -32.16 11.02 13.69
N GLU A 910 -32.99 10.12 14.19
CA GLU A 910 -34.39 10.36 14.54
C GLU A 910 -34.46 10.99 15.94
N VAL A 911 -34.74 12.29 16.00
CA VAL A 911 -34.73 13.07 17.26
C VAL A 911 -36.15 13.45 17.65
N ALA A 912 -36.56 13.10 18.88
CA ALA A 912 -37.86 13.45 19.44
C ALA A 912 -37.95 14.93 19.86
N GLN A 913 -36.85 15.50 20.36
CA GLN A 913 -36.79 16.86 20.87
C GLN A 913 -35.42 17.50 20.62
N TRP A 914 -35.41 18.71 20.06
CA TRP A 914 -34.21 19.49 19.80
C TRP A 914 -34.03 20.64 20.81
N ARG A 915 -32.78 20.93 21.15
CA ARG A 915 -32.35 22.12 21.87
C ARG A 915 -31.27 22.84 21.05
N GLY A 916 -31.45 24.14 20.82
CA GLY A 916 -30.58 24.92 19.93
C GLY A 916 -31.06 24.90 18.48
N ASN A 917 -30.17 24.71 17.52
CA ASN A 917 -30.54 24.67 16.10
C ASN A 917 -31.17 23.31 15.76
N GLN A 918 -32.44 23.29 15.37
CA GLN A 918 -33.08 22.10 14.82
C GLN A 918 -32.45 21.73 13.47
N ARG A 919 -32.21 20.43 13.25
CA ARG A 919 -31.80 19.88 11.96
C ARG A 919 -32.67 18.69 11.56
N THR A 920 -32.84 18.44 10.26
CA THR A 920 -33.59 17.27 9.74
C THR A 920 -32.84 16.44 8.70
N SER A 921 -31.65 16.88 8.28
CA SER A 921 -30.81 16.17 7.31
C SER A 921 -29.33 16.60 7.37
N TRP A 922 -28.45 15.73 6.85
CA TRP A 922 -27.03 16.05 6.65
C TRP A 922 -26.82 17.24 5.71
N GLY A 923 -27.68 17.38 4.69
CA GLY A 923 -27.55 18.40 3.65
C GLY A 923 -27.75 19.85 4.12
N GLU A 924 -28.39 20.07 5.28
CA GLU A 924 -28.64 21.42 5.83
C GLU A 924 -27.35 22.16 6.22
N ALA A 925 -26.28 21.44 6.57
CA ALA A 925 -24.96 22.04 6.83
C ALA A 925 -24.23 22.46 5.53
N GLY A 926 -24.64 21.94 4.38
CA GLY A 926 -23.89 22.04 3.13
C GLY A 926 -22.68 21.09 3.09
N PRO A 927 -21.75 21.29 2.13
CA PRO A 927 -20.57 20.45 1.95
C PRO A 927 -19.46 20.85 2.94
N VAL A 928 -19.64 20.49 4.21
CA VAL A 928 -18.66 20.72 5.30
C VAL A 928 -18.48 19.41 6.07
N PRO A 929 -17.34 19.17 6.75
CA PRO A 929 -17.19 18.01 7.60
C PRO A 929 -18.22 18.05 8.75
N GLN A 930 -18.75 16.89 9.13
CA GLN A 930 -19.78 16.80 10.18
C GLN A 930 -19.43 15.70 11.18
N LEU A 931 -19.64 15.94 12.47
CA LEU A 931 -19.44 14.96 13.52
C LEU A 931 -20.79 14.60 14.16
N LEU A 932 -21.18 13.34 14.09
CA LEU A 932 -22.28 12.78 14.89
C LEU A 932 -21.71 12.28 16.22
N VAL A 933 -22.34 12.63 17.33
CA VAL A 933 -21.97 12.16 18.67
C VAL A 933 -23.19 11.58 19.36
N LEU A 934 -23.10 10.32 19.77
CA LEU A 934 -24.13 9.59 20.51
C LEU A 934 -23.66 9.40 21.95
N TRP A 935 -24.43 9.87 22.93
CA TRP A 935 -24.00 10.00 24.32
C TRP A 935 -25.14 9.82 25.33
N SER A 936 -24.84 9.75 26.63
CA SER A 936 -25.85 9.79 27.70
C SER A 936 -25.40 10.68 28.85
N ILE A 937 -26.37 11.18 29.63
CA ILE A 937 -26.11 12.02 30.83
C ILE A 937 -25.11 11.32 31.76
N ASN A 938 -25.38 10.07 32.14
CA ASN A 938 -24.52 9.29 33.02
C ASN A 938 -23.08 9.15 32.47
N GLN A 939 -22.93 8.99 31.15
CA GLN A 939 -21.60 8.89 30.53
C GLN A 939 -20.90 10.26 30.48
N ASN A 940 -21.61 11.35 30.16
CA ASN A 940 -21.05 12.70 30.12
C ASN A 940 -20.75 13.27 31.53
N GLU A 941 -21.35 12.75 32.60
CA GLU A 941 -20.93 13.04 33.98
C GLU A 941 -19.62 12.35 34.36
N MET A 942 -19.32 11.17 33.80
CA MET A 942 -18.06 10.46 34.02
C MET A 942 -16.91 10.98 33.14
N ILE A 943 -17.26 11.50 31.96
CA ILE A 943 -16.34 12.03 30.94
C ILE A 943 -17.00 13.30 30.34
N PRO A 944 -16.61 14.53 30.74
CA PRO A 944 -17.33 15.77 30.43
C PRO A 944 -17.18 16.28 28.97
N MET A 945 -17.42 15.40 27.99
CA MET A 945 -17.22 15.64 26.56
C MET A 945 -17.84 16.92 25.99
N HIS A 946 -18.93 17.41 26.57
CA HIS A 946 -19.56 18.67 26.15
C HIS A 946 -18.58 19.85 26.09
N ASP A 947 -17.67 19.98 27.07
CA ASP A 947 -16.62 21.02 27.08
C ASP A 947 -15.57 20.77 25.97
N TRP A 948 -15.18 19.51 25.75
CA TRP A 948 -14.30 19.14 24.65
C TRP A 948 -14.92 19.39 23.28
N LEU A 949 -16.19 19.02 23.05
CA LEU A 949 -16.92 19.27 21.81
C LEU A 949 -17.07 20.76 21.51
N MET A 950 -17.28 21.59 22.54
CA MET A 950 -17.27 23.04 22.40
C MET A 950 -15.90 23.54 21.93
N GLY A 951 -14.81 23.06 22.54
CA GLY A 951 -13.44 23.40 22.12
C GLY A 951 -13.14 22.97 20.68
N LEU A 952 -13.45 21.72 20.32
CA LEU A 952 -13.26 21.16 18.98
C LEU A 952 -14.03 21.94 17.91
N GLY A 953 -15.27 22.34 18.20
CA GLY A 953 -16.08 23.15 17.30
C GLY A 953 -15.57 24.59 17.13
N GLU A 954 -14.98 25.18 18.17
CA GLU A 954 -14.35 26.51 18.12
C GLU A 954 -12.99 26.48 17.40
N GLU A 955 -12.18 25.43 17.60
CA GLU A 955 -10.88 25.23 16.95
C GLU A 955 -11.02 25.02 15.43
N HIS A 956 -12.04 24.28 15.00
CA HIS A 956 -12.26 23.92 13.60
C HIS A 956 -13.38 24.73 12.90
N GLU A 957 -13.73 25.92 13.41
CA GLU A 957 -14.74 26.80 12.77
C GLU A 957 -14.31 27.24 11.36
N ASP A 958 -13.01 27.46 11.11
CA ASP A 958 -12.49 27.89 9.81
C ASP A 958 -12.62 26.82 8.70
N VAL A 959 -12.48 25.53 9.06
CA VAL A 959 -12.80 24.39 8.18
C VAL A 959 -14.29 24.05 8.18
N GLY A 960 -15.09 24.74 8.99
CA GLY A 960 -16.54 24.71 8.96
C GLY A 960 -17.16 23.48 9.61
N LEU A 961 -16.45 22.78 10.50
CA LEU A 961 -16.92 21.59 11.20
C LEU A 961 -18.29 21.83 11.84
N ARG A 962 -19.22 20.88 11.65
CA ARG A 962 -20.55 20.91 12.27
C ARG A 962 -20.82 19.70 13.13
N ILE A 963 -21.25 19.93 14.36
CA ILE A 963 -21.44 18.87 15.35
C ILE A 963 -22.95 18.62 15.56
N VAL A 964 -23.34 17.35 15.64
CA VAL A 964 -24.72 16.93 15.95
C VAL A 964 -24.64 15.94 17.11
N SER A 965 -25.12 16.36 18.28
CA SER A 965 -25.07 15.54 19.49
C SER A 965 -26.46 14.98 19.82
N VAL A 966 -26.59 13.66 19.97
CA VAL A 966 -27.86 12.99 20.30
C VAL A 966 -27.71 12.24 21.62
N ALA A 967 -28.50 12.65 22.61
CA ALA A 967 -28.58 12.03 23.92
C ALA A 967 -29.51 10.80 23.90
N SER A 968 -29.23 9.82 24.75
CA SER A 968 -30.06 8.61 24.88
C SER A 968 -31.52 8.92 25.21
N ALA A 969 -32.45 8.21 24.57
CA ALA A 969 -33.88 8.31 24.88
C ALA A 969 -34.25 7.91 26.34
N VAL A 970 -33.31 7.31 27.08
CA VAL A 970 -33.45 7.00 28.51
C VAL A 970 -33.34 8.26 29.38
N ASP A 971 -32.59 9.27 28.94
CA ASP A 971 -32.28 10.50 29.69
C ASP A 971 -33.41 11.55 29.64
N GLY A 972 -34.54 11.23 28.99
CA GLY A 972 -35.57 12.21 28.60
C GLY A 972 -36.23 13.00 29.73
N ASP A 973 -36.30 12.47 30.96
CA ASP A 973 -36.84 13.19 32.13
C ASP A 973 -35.87 14.28 32.64
N GLU A 974 -34.56 14.14 32.40
CA GLU A 974 -33.51 15.02 32.92
C GLU A 974 -32.86 15.89 31.83
N PHE A 975 -33.00 15.50 30.55
CA PHE A 975 -32.38 16.12 29.37
C PHE A 975 -32.46 17.65 29.33
N GLU A 976 -33.66 18.24 29.45
CA GLU A 976 -33.85 19.69 29.34
C GLU A 976 -33.17 20.48 30.48
N GLU A 977 -33.12 19.93 31.69
CA GLU A 977 -32.38 20.55 32.79
C GLU A 977 -30.88 20.43 32.53
N TYR A 978 -30.41 19.24 32.13
CA TYR A 978 -28.99 18.97 31.89
C TYR A 978 -28.39 19.84 30.78
N VAL A 979 -29.02 19.91 29.60
CA VAL A 979 -28.53 20.75 28.47
C VAL A 979 -28.75 22.26 28.68
N SER A 980 -29.43 22.65 29.77
CA SER A 980 -29.48 24.06 30.19
C SER A 980 -28.29 24.46 31.06
N GLN A 981 -27.63 23.47 31.70
CA GLN A 981 -26.45 23.65 32.55
C GLN A 981 -25.15 23.37 31.78
N HIS A 982 -25.18 22.40 30.85
CA HIS A 982 -24.04 21.98 30.02
C HIS A 982 -24.26 22.40 28.56
N ARG A 983 -23.31 23.16 27.99
CA ARG A 983 -23.42 23.71 26.63
C ARG A 983 -22.85 22.72 25.60
N PHE A 984 -23.59 22.50 24.52
CA PHE A 984 -23.12 21.75 23.35
C PHE A 984 -23.04 22.66 22.11
N PRO A 985 -22.15 22.36 21.15
CA PRO A 985 -22.06 23.07 19.87
C PRO A 985 -23.25 22.77 18.94
N ASP A 986 -23.51 23.69 18.01
CA ASP A 986 -24.50 23.59 16.92
C ASP A 986 -25.92 23.08 17.28
N ALA A 987 -26.11 21.77 17.34
CA ALA A 987 -27.41 21.09 17.44
C ALA A 987 -27.31 19.91 18.41
N VAL A 988 -28.09 19.96 19.51
CA VAL A 988 -28.21 18.84 20.46
C VAL A 988 -29.67 18.39 20.58
N GLY A 989 -29.89 17.08 20.56
CA GLY A 989 -31.22 16.47 20.56
C GLY A 989 -31.32 15.25 21.46
N LEU A 990 -32.56 14.85 21.77
CA LEU A 990 -32.90 13.60 22.47
C LEU A 990 -33.38 12.56 21.46
N ASP A 991 -32.80 11.35 21.49
CA ASP A 991 -33.17 10.27 20.57
C ASP A 991 -34.68 9.91 20.68
N LYS A 992 -35.27 9.54 19.54
CA LYS A 992 -36.67 9.13 19.46
C LYS A 992 -36.83 7.68 19.94
N ARG A 993 -37.92 7.39 20.66
CA ARG A 993 -38.23 6.04 21.13
C ARG A 993 -39.74 5.77 21.16
N GLU A 994 -40.19 4.80 20.40
CA GLU A 994 -41.55 4.25 20.49
C GLU A 994 -41.60 2.99 21.38
N GLY A 995 -41.89 3.17 22.68
CA GLY A 995 -42.10 2.06 23.61
C GLY A 995 -40.88 1.70 24.46
N PHE A 996 -40.54 0.41 24.54
CA PHE A 996 -39.38 -0.10 25.27
C PHE A 996 -38.21 -0.32 24.29
N GLY A 997 -37.05 0.25 24.59
CA GLY A 997 -35.84 0.20 23.76
C GLY A 997 -34.80 1.23 24.22
N ILE A 998 -33.65 1.25 23.57
CA ILE A 998 -32.57 2.23 23.82
C ILE A 998 -32.79 3.55 23.05
N GLY A 999 -33.52 3.48 21.94
CA GLY A 999 -33.82 4.61 21.05
C GLY A 999 -33.57 4.23 19.59
N GLU A 1000 -34.30 4.86 18.66
CA GLU A 1000 -34.30 4.50 17.25
C GLU A 1000 -32.96 4.82 16.57
N SER A 1001 -32.36 5.98 16.87
CA SER A 1001 -30.99 6.27 16.41
C SER A 1001 -30.00 5.34 17.09
N PHE A 1002 -30.16 5.06 18.39
CA PHE A 1002 -29.22 4.22 19.14
C PHE A 1002 -29.22 2.76 18.66
N GLU A 1003 -30.36 2.25 18.18
CA GLU A 1003 -30.46 0.95 17.49
C GLU A 1003 -29.83 1.00 16.09
N VAL A 1004 -30.14 2.02 15.27
CA VAL A 1004 -29.57 2.21 13.92
C VAL A 1004 -28.05 2.41 13.92
N PHE A 1005 -27.52 3.04 14.97
CA PHE A 1005 -26.10 3.23 15.23
C PHE A 1005 -25.57 2.24 16.28
N ALA A 1006 -26.18 1.05 16.40
CA ALA A 1006 -25.68 -0.14 17.09
C ALA A 1006 -24.92 0.14 18.41
N ILE A 1007 -25.52 0.94 19.28
CA ILE A 1007 -24.88 1.37 20.54
C ILE A 1007 -24.60 0.19 21.48
N ASP A 1008 -25.41 -0.87 21.44
CA ASP A 1008 -25.16 -2.11 22.21
C ASP A 1008 -23.81 -2.78 21.87
N ARG A 1009 -23.26 -2.53 20.67
CA ARG A 1009 -21.93 -2.99 20.25
C ARG A 1009 -20.86 -1.95 20.49
N TYR A 1010 -21.10 -0.71 20.07
CA TYR A 1010 -20.08 0.35 20.06
C TYR A 1010 -19.91 1.04 21.42
N ASN A 1011 -20.80 0.77 22.39
CA ASN A 1011 -20.92 1.48 23.66
C ASN A 1011 -21.19 2.99 23.48
N LEU A 1012 -21.17 3.72 24.59
CA LEU A 1012 -21.21 5.18 24.63
C LEU A 1012 -19.90 5.69 25.24
N PRO A 1013 -19.30 6.75 24.67
CA PRO A 1013 -19.79 7.52 23.53
C PRO A 1013 -19.42 6.90 22.15
N ARG A 1014 -20.36 6.92 21.19
CA ARG A 1014 -20.06 6.59 19.77
C ARG A 1014 -19.98 7.87 18.96
N MET A 1015 -18.90 8.04 18.20
CA MET A 1015 -18.69 9.18 17.31
C MET A 1015 -18.51 8.73 15.86
N LEU A 1016 -19.05 9.49 14.90
CA LEU A 1016 -18.88 9.27 13.46
C LEU A 1016 -18.48 10.60 12.80
N LEU A 1017 -17.31 10.65 12.16
CA LEU A 1017 -16.85 11.78 11.36
C LEU A 1017 -17.21 11.57 9.90
N LEU A 1018 -17.99 12.50 9.34
CA LEU A 1018 -18.45 12.51 7.95
C LEU A 1018 -17.64 13.53 7.13
N ASP A 1019 -17.25 13.12 5.93
CA ASP A 1019 -16.65 13.95 4.88
C ASP A 1019 -17.66 14.95 4.29
N ILE A 1020 -17.20 15.90 3.47
CA ILE A 1020 -18.04 16.89 2.76
C ILE A 1020 -19.01 16.26 1.75
N ASP A 1021 -18.83 14.98 1.39
CA ASP A 1021 -19.80 14.18 0.62
C ASP A 1021 -20.79 13.39 1.50
N GLY A 1022 -20.70 13.50 2.82
CA GLY A 1022 -21.58 12.84 3.79
C GLY A 1022 -21.28 11.37 4.05
N ARG A 1023 -20.19 10.80 3.52
CA ARG A 1023 -19.71 9.45 3.89
C ARG A 1023 -18.89 9.50 5.17
N VAL A 1024 -18.97 8.46 5.99
CA VAL A 1024 -18.15 8.35 7.21
C VAL A 1024 -16.72 8.00 6.84
N VAL A 1025 -15.76 8.79 7.32
CA VAL A 1025 -14.31 8.55 7.15
C VAL A 1025 -13.64 8.00 8.40
N TRP A 1026 -14.29 8.17 9.56
CA TRP A 1026 -13.87 7.57 10.83
C TRP A 1026 -15.06 7.39 11.76
N GLU A 1027 -15.03 6.34 12.57
CA GLU A 1027 -15.96 6.13 13.67
C GLU A 1027 -15.29 5.38 14.82
N GLY A 1028 -15.73 5.63 16.05
CA GLY A 1028 -15.17 5.02 17.26
C GLY A 1028 -15.52 5.77 18.55
N ASP A 1029 -14.82 5.40 19.62
CA ASP A 1029 -14.77 6.12 20.90
C ASP A 1029 -13.58 7.12 20.87
N PRO A 1030 -13.70 8.32 21.47
CA PRO A 1030 -12.63 9.34 21.50
C PRO A 1030 -11.40 8.94 22.33
N GLY A 1031 -11.44 7.87 23.13
CA GLY A 1031 -10.30 7.35 23.91
C GLY A 1031 -10.17 7.93 25.32
N PHE A 1032 -11.20 8.58 25.86
CA PHE A 1032 -11.10 9.32 27.12
C PHE A 1032 -11.15 8.42 28.36
N VAL A 1033 -10.23 8.67 29.30
CA VAL A 1033 -10.22 8.02 30.61
C VAL A 1033 -11.20 8.70 31.56
N ILE A 1034 -12.05 7.89 32.22
CA ILE A 1034 -13.01 8.35 33.24
C ILE A 1034 -12.31 9.18 34.32
N GLY A 1035 -12.78 10.42 34.51
CA GLY A 1035 -12.25 11.36 35.49
C GLY A 1035 -10.97 12.11 35.11
N GLU A 1036 -10.34 11.80 33.97
CA GLU A 1036 -9.10 12.43 33.50
C GLU A 1036 -9.22 13.09 32.12
N GLY A 1037 -10.10 12.61 31.24
CA GLY A 1037 -10.31 13.15 29.88
C GLY A 1037 -11.54 14.06 29.72
N GLY A 1038 -11.81 14.47 28.46
CA GLY A 1038 -13.03 15.20 28.08
C GLY A 1038 -13.01 16.73 28.27
N GLN A 1039 -11.85 17.34 28.55
CA GLN A 1039 -11.71 18.81 28.62
C GLN A 1039 -11.32 19.40 27.26
N ALA A 1040 -11.63 20.68 27.01
CA ALA A 1040 -11.18 21.38 25.80
C ALA A 1040 -9.65 21.32 25.65
N GLY A 1041 -9.16 20.96 24.46
CA GLY A 1041 -7.73 20.74 24.19
C GLY A 1041 -7.15 19.42 24.72
N THR A 1042 -7.98 18.49 25.19
CA THR A 1042 -7.56 17.10 25.44
C THR A 1042 -7.45 16.36 24.11
N GLU A 1043 -6.30 15.75 23.83
CA GLU A 1043 -6.08 14.92 22.64
C GLU A 1043 -7.00 13.70 22.63
N SER A 1044 -7.51 13.34 21.45
CA SER A 1044 -8.48 12.27 21.24
C SER A 1044 -8.17 11.43 20.00
N TYR A 1045 -8.76 10.23 19.91
CA TYR A 1045 -8.64 9.38 18.72
C TYR A 1045 -9.34 9.94 17.46
N LEU A 1046 -10.11 11.03 17.57
CA LEU A 1046 -10.73 11.74 16.44
C LEU A 1046 -9.77 12.74 15.76
N ASP A 1047 -8.81 13.30 16.50
CA ASP A 1047 -8.06 14.49 16.08
C ASP A 1047 -7.22 14.20 14.82
N ALA A 1048 -6.57 13.05 14.79
CA ALA A 1048 -5.79 12.58 13.65
C ALA A 1048 -6.63 12.32 12.38
N PRO A 1049 -7.75 11.56 12.43
CA PRO A 1049 -8.69 11.44 11.32
C PRO A 1049 -9.24 12.78 10.83
N LEU A 1050 -9.49 13.74 11.73
CA LEU A 1050 -9.96 15.07 11.36
C LEU A 1050 -8.88 15.88 10.64
N ALA A 1051 -7.63 15.84 11.11
CA ALA A 1051 -6.49 16.44 10.42
C ALA A 1051 -6.26 15.82 9.03
N GLU A 1052 -6.30 14.49 8.91
CA GLU A 1052 -6.20 13.79 7.61
C GLU A 1052 -7.30 14.24 6.65
N LEU A 1053 -8.54 14.37 7.13
CA LEU A 1053 -9.67 14.86 6.33
C LEU A 1053 -9.47 16.31 5.88
N ILE A 1054 -8.96 17.18 6.76
CA ILE A 1054 -8.65 18.58 6.47
C ILE A 1054 -7.63 18.70 5.34
N ASP A 1055 -6.52 17.96 5.43
CA ASP A 1055 -5.45 17.99 4.43
C ASP A 1055 -5.89 17.36 3.10
N LYS A 1056 -6.46 16.15 3.15
CA LYS A 1056 -6.91 15.37 1.98
C LYS A 1056 -7.98 16.07 1.15
N ARG A 1057 -8.81 16.91 1.78
CA ARG A 1057 -9.84 17.73 1.10
C ARG A 1057 -9.46 19.20 0.96
N GLN A 1058 -8.27 19.61 1.41
CA GLN A 1058 -7.80 20.99 1.44
C GLN A 1058 -8.87 21.95 2.00
N LEU A 1059 -9.43 21.63 3.18
CA LEU A 1059 -10.69 22.24 3.63
C LEU A 1059 -10.64 23.75 3.83
N TYR A 1060 -9.47 24.31 4.16
CA TYR A 1060 -9.27 25.77 4.25
C TYR A 1060 -9.39 26.44 2.87
N GLU A 1061 -8.67 25.92 1.87
CA GLU A 1061 -8.68 26.37 0.48
C GLU A 1061 -10.06 26.17 -0.14
N PHE A 1062 -10.66 25.00 0.04
CA PHE A 1062 -11.98 24.64 -0.45
C PHE A 1062 -13.06 25.56 0.12
N ASN A 1063 -13.10 25.80 1.44
CA ASN A 1063 -14.09 26.71 2.03
C ASN A 1063 -13.93 28.14 1.53
N ARG A 1064 -12.68 28.61 1.40
CA ARG A 1064 -12.38 29.93 0.85
C ARG A 1064 -12.82 30.04 -0.61
N TRP A 1065 -12.52 29.02 -1.42
CA TRP A 1065 -12.93 28.91 -2.81
C TRP A 1065 -14.46 28.87 -2.96
N LEU A 1066 -15.16 28.04 -2.18
CA LEU A 1066 -16.62 27.91 -2.24
C LEU A 1066 -17.34 29.20 -1.85
N LYS A 1067 -16.85 29.88 -0.80
CA LYS A 1067 -17.32 31.23 -0.40
C LYS A 1067 -17.14 32.23 -1.56
N ASP A 1068 -16.01 32.21 -2.25
CA ASP A 1068 -15.76 33.08 -3.42
C ASP A 1068 -16.55 32.68 -4.67
N TRP A 1069 -16.73 31.39 -4.91
CA TRP A 1069 -17.51 30.85 -6.03
C TRP A 1069 -18.97 31.27 -5.93
N ARG A 1070 -19.62 31.02 -4.78
CA ARG A 1070 -21.00 31.42 -4.51
C ARG A 1070 -21.18 32.95 -4.48
N ARG A 1071 -20.17 33.70 -4.01
CA ARG A 1071 -20.22 35.18 -3.92
C ARG A 1071 -20.06 35.88 -5.27
N LYS A 1072 -19.15 35.40 -6.13
CA LYS A 1072 -18.80 36.05 -7.41
C LYS A 1072 -18.57 35.09 -8.57
N GLY A 1073 -17.99 33.91 -8.35
CA GLY A 1073 -17.58 32.98 -9.42
C GLY A 1073 -18.72 32.51 -10.32
N GLU A 1074 -19.78 31.94 -9.76
CA GLU A 1074 -20.94 31.45 -10.52
C GLU A 1074 -21.62 32.58 -11.33
N ARG A 1075 -21.77 33.75 -10.70
CA ARG A 1075 -22.34 34.94 -11.35
C ARG A 1075 -21.45 35.46 -12.48
N ALA A 1076 -20.14 35.48 -12.29
CA ALA A 1076 -19.18 35.88 -13.31
C ALA A 1076 -19.16 34.90 -14.49
N LEU A 1077 -19.20 33.58 -14.20
CA LEU A 1077 -19.29 32.54 -15.22
C LEU A 1077 -20.53 32.72 -16.10
N ARG A 1078 -21.72 32.85 -15.51
CA ARG A 1078 -22.98 33.09 -16.25
C ARG A 1078 -23.01 34.42 -16.99
N ALA A 1079 -22.22 35.41 -16.57
CA ALA A 1079 -22.07 36.68 -17.28
C ALA A 1079 -21.05 36.61 -18.44
N GLY A 1080 -20.27 35.53 -18.55
CA GLY A 1080 -19.13 35.45 -19.48
C GLY A 1080 -17.91 36.26 -19.05
N ASP A 1081 -17.83 36.70 -17.79
CA ASP A 1081 -16.68 37.40 -17.22
C ASP A 1081 -15.62 36.39 -16.74
N LEU A 1082 -14.83 35.89 -17.70
CA LEU A 1082 -13.72 34.99 -17.44
C LEU A 1082 -12.49 35.69 -16.85
N ALA A 1083 -12.47 37.03 -16.74
CA ALA A 1083 -11.44 37.71 -15.96
C ALA A 1083 -11.68 37.49 -14.46
N SER A 1084 -12.94 37.56 -14.01
CA SER A 1084 -13.32 37.28 -12.63
C SER A 1084 -13.50 35.78 -12.33
N ALA A 1085 -14.03 34.99 -13.29
CA ALA A 1085 -14.28 33.56 -13.08
C ALA A 1085 -13.05 32.68 -13.30
N GLY A 1086 -12.18 33.01 -14.26
CA GLY A 1086 -11.03 32.19 -14.67
C GLY A 1086 -10.12 31.70 -13.54
N PRO A 1087 -9.65 32.59 -12.62
CA PRO A 1087 -8.84 32.17 -11.49
C PRO A 1087 -9.53 31.15 -10.57
N LEU A 1088 -10.86 31.24 -10.42
CA LEU A 1088 -11.64 30.27 -9.65
C LEU A 1088 -11.88 28.96 -10.42
N LEU A 1089 -11.96 29.02 -11.76
CA LEU A 1089 -12.04 27.81 -12.57
C LEU A 1089 -10.72 27.01 -12.50
N LEU A 1090 -9.58 27.70 -12.57
CA LEU A 1090 -8.24 27.09 -12.44
C LEU A 1090 -8.04 26.45 -11.06
N ALA A 1091 -8.31 27.20 -9.98
CA ALA A 1091 -8.20 26.65 -8.62
C ALA A 1091 -9.22 25.51 -8.34
N ALA A 1092 -10.23 25.32 -9.19
CA ALA A 1092 -11.13 24.18 -9.09
C ALA A 1092 -10.54 22.87 -9.64
N GLU A 1093 -9.40 22.89 -10.32
CA GLU A 1093 -8.73 21.66 -10.79
C GLU A 1093 -8.13 20.86 -9.64
N ASP A 1094 -7.68 21.54 -8.58
CA ASP A 1094 -6.98 20.92 -7.44
C ASP A 1094 -7.93 20.18 -6.49
N PHE A 1095 -9.24 20.43 -6.57
CA PHE A 1095 -10.26 19.75 -5.75
C PHE A 1095 -10.83 18.49 -6.40
N THR A 1096 -11.20 17.50 -5.58
CA THR A 1096 -11.79 16.25 -6.06
C THR A 1096 -13.10 16.48 -6.86
N ALA A 1097 -13.18 15.91 -8.06
CA ALA A 1097 -14.37 16.00 -8.91
C ALA A 1097 -15.58 15.28 -8.30
N ASN A 1098 -16.79 15.76 -8.63
CA ASN A 1098 -18.10 15.19 -8.26
C ASN A 1098 -18.46 15.16 -6.76
N THR A 1099 -17.56 15.51 -5.85
CA THR A 1099 -17.85 15.62 -4.40
C THR A 1099 -18.89 16.71 -4.10
N VAL A 1100 -18.78 17.85 -4.80
CA VAL A 1100 -19.65 19.02 -4.63
C VAL A 1100 -20.10 19.55 -6.01
N PRO A 1101 -21.40 19.84 -6.23
CA PRO A 1101 -21.90 20.25 -7.56
C PRO A 1101 -21.19 21.48 -8.14
N GLU A 1102 -20.83 22.45 -7.30
CA GLU A 1102 -20.12 23.67 -7.70
C GLU A 1102 -18.73 23.39 -8.31
N ILE A 1103 -17.95 22.47 -7.72
CA ILE A 1103 -16.67 22.03 -8.29
C ILE A 1103 -16.91 21.36 -9.65
N GLY A 1104 -17.90 20.46 -9.72
CA GLY A 1104 -18.26 19.75 -10.95
C GLY A 1104 -18.71 20.69 -12.07
N LEU A 1105 -19.32 21.83 -11.76
CA LEU A 1105 -19.65 22.90 -12.71
C LEU A 1105 -18.39 23.66 -13.17
N ALA A 1106 -17.54 24.09 -12.23
CA ALA A 1106 -16.32 24.84 -12.52
C ALA A 1106 -15.33 24.03 -13.40
N GLN A 1107 -15.03 22.78 -13.01
CA GLN A 1107 -14.17 21.88 -13.78
C GLN A 1107 -14.75 21.52 -15.16
N ARG A 1108 -16.08 21.42 -15.28
CA ARG A 1108 -16.74 21.21 -16.59
C ARG A 1108 -16.57 22.43 -17.48
N ALA A 1109 -16.88 23.62 -16.97
CA ALA A 1109 -16.70 24.88 -17.70
C ALA A 1109 -15.25 25.06 -18.17
N LEU A 1110 -14.26 24.79 -17.30
CA LEU A 1110 -12.85 24.86 -17.66
C LEU A 1110 -12.49 23.90 -18.81
N ARG A 1111 -12.93 22.63 -18.72
CA ARG A 1111 -12.71 21.61 -19.77
C ARG A 1111 -13.39 22.01 -21.09
N ASP A 1112 -14.60 22.54 -21.04
CA ASP A 1112 -15.34 22.98 -22.22
C ASP A 1112 -14.66 24.17 -22.93
N ILE A 1113 -14.11 25.13 -22.16
CA ILE A 1113 -13.29 26.23 -22.70
C ILE A 1113 -12.01 25.67 -23.32
N ARG A 1114 -11.19 24.91 -22.58
CA ARG A 1114 -9.90 24.39 -23.07
C ARG A 1114 -10.10 23.55 -24.35
N ARG A 1115 -11.06 22.62 -24.36
CA ARG A 1115 -11.42 21.81 -25.53
C ARG A 1115 -11.87 22.64 -26.73
N SER A 1116 -12.55 23.76 -26.50
CA SER A 1116 -12.96 24.68 -27.57
C SER A 1116 -11.79 25.50 -28.13
N LEU A 1117 -10.74 25.72 -27.33
CA LEU A 1117 -9.53 26.43 -27.72
C LEU A 1117 -8.48 25.52 -28.40
N GLU A 1118 -8.46 24.22 -28.10
CA GLU A 1118 -7.58 23.23 -28.76
C GLU A 1118 -7.77 23.17 -30.29
N ASP A 1119 -9.00 23.29 -30.80
CA ASP A 1119 -9.29 23.44 -32.24
C ASP A 1119 -10.00 24.76 -32.55
N GLU A 1120 -9.22 25.84 -32.51
CA GLU A 1120 -9.64 27.18 -32.93
C GLU A 1120 -10.32 27.23 -34.31
N ARG A 1121 -10.05 26.27 -35.21
CA ARG A 1121 -10.58 26.28 -36.59
C ARG A 1121 -11.98 25.68 -36.66
N ASP A 1122 -12.24 24.59 -35.95
CA ASP A 1122 -13.59 24.02 -35.91
C ASP A 1122 -14.54 24.94 -35.14
N ILE A 1123 -14.11 25.50 -34.00
CA ILE A 1123 -14.95 26.47 -33.25
C ILE A 1123 -15.26 27.72 -34.10
N ALA A 1124 -14.28 28.28 -34.82
CA ALA A 1124 -14.50 29.39 -35.74
C ALA A 1124 -15.47 29.06 -36.89
N LYS A 1125 -15.52 27.79 -37.32
CA LYS A 1125 -16.48 27.30 -38.32
C LYS A 1125 -17.88 27.14 -37.71
N ARG A 1126 -18.01 26.63 -36.48
CA ARG A 1126 -19.29 26.50 -35.75
C ARG A 1126 -19.92 27.86 -35.48
N LEU A 1127 -19.17 28.79 -34.88
CA LEU A 1127 -19.66 30.15 -34.57
C LEU A 1127 -20.13 30.89 -35.82
N ARG A 1128 -19.44 30.69 -36.97
CA ARG A 1128 -19.91 31.18 -38.26
C ARG A 1128 -21.21 30.54 -38.73
N GLY A 1129 -21.34 29.22 -38.59
CA GLY A 1129 -22.57 28.48 -38.92
C GLY A 1129 -23.78 28.92 -38.10
N LEU A 1130 -23.55 29.40 -36.87
CA LEU A 1130 -24.56 29.97 -35.97
C LEU A 1130 -24.84 31.47 -36.21
N GLY A 1131 -24.12 32.13 -37.13
CA GLY A 1131 -24.23 33.59 -37.33
C GLY A 1131 -23.65 34.43 -36.18
N ARG A 1132 -22.91 33.82 -35.25
CA ARG A 1132 -22.39 34.43 -34.01
C ARG A 1132 -20.86 34.57 -34.06
N SER A 1133 -20.30 34.82 -35.24
CA SER A 1133 -18.85 35.02 -35.47
C SER A 1133 -18.16 36.07 -34.57
N PRO A 1134 -18.81 37.13 -34.04
CA PRO A 1134 -18.15 38.07 -33.11
C PRO A 1134 -17.70 37.43 -31.78
N ALA A 1135 -18.35 36.34 -31.36
CA ALA A 1135 -17.99 35.62 -30.14
C ALA A 1135 -16.61 34.95 -30.22
N LEU A 1136 -16.05 34.74 -31.42
CA LEU A 1136 -14.76 34.06 -31.58
C LEU A 1136 -13.61 34.81 -30.89
N MET A 1137 -13.53 36.13 -31.02
CA MET A 1137 -12.46 36.89 -30.33
C MET A 1137 -12.64 36.87 -28.82
N THR A 1138 -13.88 36.95 -28.33
CA THR A 1138 -14.17 36.84 -26.88
C THR A 1138 -13.72 35.49 -26.34
N LEU A 1139 -14.10 34.38 -26.98
CA LEU A 1139 -13.68 33.04 -26.57
C LEU A 1139 -12.16 32.87 -26.60
N LEU A 1140 -11.48 33.31 -27.67
CA LEU A 1140 -10.02 33.22 -27.75
C LEU A 1140 -9.34 34.09 -26.67
N SER A 1141 -9.93 35.25 -26.33
CA SER A 1141 -9.43 36.13 -25.26
C SER A 1141 -9.64 35.56 -23.84
N TRP A 1142 -10.47 34.52 -23.67
CA TRP A 1142 -10.56 33.77 -22.41
C TRP A 1142 -9.37 32.83 -22.20
N GLY A 1143 -8.56 32.56 -23.23
CA GLY A 1143 -7.41 31.66 -23.15
C GLY A 1143 -6.47 31.91 -21.95
N PRO A 1144 -5.97 33.14 -21.74
CA PRO A 1144 -5.06 33.43 -20.63
C PRO A 1144 -5.66 33.16 -19.26
N SER A 1145 -6.97 33.41 -19.10
CA SER A 1145 -7.73 33.12 -17.87
C SER A 1145 -7.86 31.63 -17.55
N VAL A 1146 -7.49 30.74 -18.48
CA VAL A 1146 -7.51 29.28 -18.32
C VAL A 1146 -6.16 28.62 -18.62
N GLY A 1147 -5.07 29.41 -18.63
CA GLY A 1147 -3.68 28.94 -18.83
C GLY A 1147 -3.22 28.80 -20.28
N ILE A 1148 -4.01 29.25 -21.27
CA ILE A 1148 -3.69 29.13 -22.70
C ILE A 1148 -3.16 30.48 -23.24
N PRO A 1149 -1.93 30.56 -23.79
CA PRO A 1149 -1.38 31.79 -24.34
C PRO A 1149 -2.19 32.36 -25.51
N PHE A 1150 -2.41 33.69 -25.53
CA PHE A 1150 -3.21 34.38 -26.55
C PHE A 1150 -2.52 35.67 -27.03
N ASP A 1151 -2.52 35.89 -28.34
CA ASP A 1151 -2.11 37.15 -28.99
C ASP A 1151 -3.22 37.61 -29.95
N ASP A 1152 -3.85 38.73 -29.62
CA ASP A 1152 -4.94 39.37 -30.37
C ASP A 1152 -4.61 39.59 -31.86
N LYS A 1153 -3.39 40.00 -32.18
CA LYS A 1153 -2.97 40.34 -33.56
C LYS A 1153 -2.76 39.07 -34.38
N VAL A 1154 -2.17 38.04 -33.77
CA VAL A 1154 -1.97 36.72 -34.39
C VAL A 1154 -3.32 36.04 -34.61
N ALA A 1155 -4.19 36.04 -33.60
CA ALA A 1155 -5.54 35.48 -33.68
C ALA A 1155 -6.40 36.19 -34.74
N ALA A 1156 -6.46 37.52 -34.71
CA ALA A 1156 -7.22 38.30 -35.70
C ALA A 1156 -6.72 38.08 -37.14
N LYS A 1157 -5.41 37.92 -37.34
CA LYS A 1157 -4.82 37.59 -38.65
C LYS A 1157 -5.16 36.15 -39.08
N ARG A 1158 -5.09 35.18 -38.16
CA ARG A 1158 -5.38 33.76 -38.39
C ARG A 1158 -6.85 33.52 -38.76
N HIS A 1159 -7.75 34.24 -38.09
CA HIS A 1159 -9.21 34.09 -38.22
C HIS A 1159 -9.90 35.22 -39.00
N ALA A 1160 -9.15 36.04 -39.74
CA ALA A 1160 -9.66 37.18 -40.50
C ALA A 1160 -10.86 36.86 -41.41
N LYS A 1161 -10.95 35.64 -41.96
CA LYS A 1161 -12.09 35.17 -42.79
C LYS A 1161 -13.37 34.92 -41.98
N THR A 1162 -13.27 34.69 -40.68
CA THR A 1162 -14.41 34.55 -39.76
C THR A 1162 -14.81 35.90 -39.21
N LEU A 1163 -13.85 36.70 -38.75
CA LEU A 1163 -14.11 38.02 -38.15
C LEU A 1163 -14.56 39.06 -39.19
N GLY A 1164 -14.19 38.87 -40.46
CA GLY A 1164 -14.55 39.73 -41.57
C GLY A 1164 -15.79 39.28 -42.35
N ASP A 1165 -16.62 38.36 -41.84
CA ASP A 1165 -17.90 38.01 -42.46
C ASP A 1165 -18.99 39.08 -42.19
N ASP A 1166 -20.20 38.88 -42.73
CA ASP A 1166 -21.29 39.86 -42.58
C ASP A 1166 -21.70 40.08 -41.12
N ALA A 1167 -21.69 39.01 -40.32
CA ALA A 1167 -21.94 39.04 -38.88
C ALA A 1167 -20.88 39.87 -38.12
N GLY A 1168 -19.59 39.61 -38.35
CA GLY A 1168 -18.49 40.36 -37.74
C GLY A 1168 -18.46 41.83 -38.15
N ARG A 1169 -18.80 42.12 -39.42
CA ARG A 1169 -18.96 43.50 -39.91
C ARG A 1169 -20.14 44.23 -39.26
N GLY A 1170 -21.30 43.58 -39.14
CA GLY A 1170 -22.49 44.12 -38.51
C GLY A 1170 -22.24 44.50 -37.04
N TRP A 1171 -21.69 43.58 -36.27
CA TRP A 1171 -21.31 43.83 -34.86
C TRP A 1171 -20.32 45.00 -34.72
N THR A 1172 -19.30 45.06 -35.57
CA THR A 1172 -18.34 46.18 -35.58
C THR A 1172 -18.99 47.52 -35.93
N ALA A 1173 -19.98 47.52 -36.83
CA ALA A 1173 -20.76 48.71 -37.17
C ALA A 1173 -21.63 49.17 -35.98
N MET A 1174 -22.29 48.24 -35.28
CA MET A 1174 -23.10 48.53 -34.09
C MET A 1174 -22.26 49.09 -32.93
N GLN A 1175 -21.08 48.53 -32.64
CA GLN A 1175 -20.17 49.10 -31.63
C GLN A 1175 -19.71 50.54 -31.99
N ARG A 1176 -19.65 50.88 -33.28
CA ARG A 1176 -19.36 52.26 -33.74
C ARG A 1176 -20.59 53.16 -33.62
N ALA A 1177 -21.80 52.65 -33.87
CA ALA A 1177 -23.07 53.36 -33.66
C ALA A 1177 -23.23 53.75 -32.18
N ALA A 1178 -23.02 52.80 -31.27
CA ALA A 1178 -22.99 53.02 -29.83
C ALA A 1178 -22.01 54.14 -29.42
N LYS A 1179 -20.76 54.08 -29.90
CA LYS A 1179 -19.74 55.11 -29.64
C LYS A 1179 -20.06 56.47 -30.27
N ARG A 1180 -20.88 56.53 -31.33
CA ARG A 1180 -21.42 57.80 -31.86
C ARG A 1180 -22.51 58.35 -30.96
N PHE A 1181 -23.44 57.51 -30.49
CA PHE A 1181 -24.53 57.91 -29.61
C PHE A 1181 -23.99 58.58 -28.32
N SER A 1182 -23.11 57.90 -27.58
CA SER A 1182 -22.51 58.40 -26.32
C SER A 1182 -21.56 59.60 -26.48
N ARG A 1183 -21.28 60.03 -27.72
CA ARG A 1183 -20.47 61.22 -28.03
C ARG A 1183 -21.27 62.29 -28.77
N GLY A 1184 -22.53 62.01 -29.10
CA GLY A 1184 -23.40 62.90 -29.85
C GLY A 1184 -23.84 64.09 -29.01
N ARG A 1185 -23.97 65.26 -29.65
CA ARG A 1185 -24.59 66.45 -29.06
C ARG A 1185 -25.87 66.73 -29.84
N GLY A 1186 -27.01 66.65 -29.16
CA GLY A 1186 -28.36 66.78 -29.75
C GLY A 1186 -29.40 66.29 -28.76
N GLU A 1187 -30.69 66.39 -29.11
CA GLU A 1187 -31.75 65.87 -28.23
C GLU A 1187 -31.63 64.33 -28.11
N PHE A 1188 -32.04 63.79 -26.96
CA PHE A 1188 -32.00 62.34 -26.70
C PHE A 1188 -32.86 61.55 -27.72
N SER A 1189 -34.06 62.06 -28.02
CA SER A 1189 -35.02 61.41 -28.92
C SER A 1189 -34.45 61.19 -30.33
N GLU A 1190 -33.83 62.23 -30.91
CA GLU A 1190 -33.21 62.20 -32.24
C GLU A 1190 -32.00 61.26 -32.28
N ARG A 1191 -31.15 61.28 -31.24
CA ARG A 1191 -30.00 60.38 -31.13
C ARG A 1191 -30.44 58.92 -31.00
N LEU A 1192 -31.49 58.63 -30.23
CA LEU A 1192 -32.01 57.28 -30.04
C LEU A 1192 -32.65 56.75 -31.33
N ALA A 1193 -33.43 57.58 -32.03
CA ALA A 1193 -33.99 57.21 -33.33
C ALA A 1193 -32.90 56.92 -34.38
N ALA A 1194 -31.82 57.71 -34.42
CA ALA A 1194 -30.69 57.46 -35.30
C ALA A 1194 -29.94 56.16 -34.96
N LEU A 1195 -29.75 55.87 -33.66
CA LEU A 1195 -29.16 54.62 -33.19
C LEU A 1195 -30.01 53.40 -33.56
N LEU A 1196 -31.33 53.44 -33.30
CA LEU A 1196 -32.26 52.35 -33.63
C LEU A 1196 -32.38 52.09 -35.15
N ALA A 1197 -32.11 53.09 -35.99
CA ALA A 1197 -32.01 52.91 -37.44
C ALA A 1197 -30.71 52.21 -37.89
N GLU A 1198 -29.65 52.27 -37.07
CA GLU A 1198 -28.37 51.61 -37.34
C GLU A 1198 -28.25 50.22 -36.68
N VAL A 1199 -29.08 49.90 -35.68
CA VAL A 1199 -29.20 48.58 -35.05
C VAL A 1199 -30.23 47.74 -35.81
N THR A 1200 -29.76 46.81 -36.64
CA THR A 1200 -30.63 45.89 -37.41
C THR A 1200 -30.80 44.55 -36.70
N ASP A 1201 -31.99 43.96 -36.82
CA ASP A 1201 -32.29 42.64 -36.24
C ASP A 1201 -31.45 41.52 -36.87
N ASP A 1202 -31.03 41.70 -38.13
CA ASP A 1202 -30.14 40.81 -38.88
C ASP A 1202 -28.67 40.85 -38.41
N SER A 1203 -28.30 41.82 -37.55
CA SER A 1203 -26.95 41.86 -36.93
C SER A 1203 -26.86 40.82 -35.81
N PRO A 1204 -25.70 40.17 -35.57
CA PRO A 1204 -25.52 39.32 -34.40
C PRO A 1204 -25.81 40.10 -33.12
N PHE A 1205 -26.58 39.51 -32.21
CA PHE A 1205 -27.10 40.15 -30.98
C PHE A 1205 -27.96 41.41 -31.24
N GLY A 1206 -28.26 41.75 -32.50
CA GLY A 1206 -28.89 43.01 -32.91
C GLY A 1206 -30.30 43.16 -32.40
N GLY A 1207 -31.16 42.16 -32.61
CA GLY A 1207 -32.55 42.19 -32.10
C GLY A 1207 -32.64 42.24 -30.56
N GLU A 1208 -31.73 41.56 -29.86
CA GLU A 1208 -31.65 41.59 -28.39
C GLU A 1208 -31.28 43.00 -27.87
N VAL A 1209 -30.31 43.65 -28.55
CA VAL A 1209 -29.89 45.02 -28.26
C VAL A 1209 -30.99 46.02 -28.62
N ARG A 1210 -31.63 45.85 -29.77
CA ARG A 1210 -32.72 46.71 -30.24
C ARG A 1210 -33.89 46.71 -29.25
N ALA A 1211 -34.37 45.53 -28.85
CA ALA A 1211 -35.45 45.41 -27.88
C ALA A 1211 -35.11 46.07 -26.53
N ALA A 1212 -33.86 45.95 -26.07
CA ALA A 1212 -33.40 46.62 -24.85
C ALA A 1212 -33.32 48.15 -25.00
N LEU A 1213 -32.95 48.66 -26.18
CA LEU A 1213 -32.93 50.10 -26.48
C LEU A 1213 -34.36 50.69 -26.64
N GLU A 1214 -35.28 49.96 -27.26
CA GLU A 1214 -36.68 50.36 -27.43
C GLU A 1214 -37.46 50.33 -26.10
N GLY A 1215 -37.05 49.48 -25.16
CA GLY A 1215 -37.60 49.40 -23.80
C GLY A 1215 -37.03 50.41 -22.79
N ALA A 1216 -36.00 51.19 -23.16
CA ALA A 1216 -35.34 52.13 -22.27
C ALA A 1216 -36.15 53.43 -22.11
N ALA A 1217 -36.46 53.80 -20.86
CA ALA A 1217 -37.30 54.96 -20.54
C ALA A 1217 -36.56 56.31 -20.58
N ASP A 1218 -35.23 56.30 -20.48
CA ASP A 1218 -34.39 57.51 -20.40
C ASP A 1218 -32.98 57.27 -20.99
N GLU A 1219 -32.20 58.36 -21.07
CA GLU A 1219 -30.85 58.33 -21.63
C GLU A 1219 -29.87 57.49 -20.80
N ALA A 1220 -30.01 57.44 -19.48
CA ALA A 1220 -29.13 56.66 -18.62
C ALA A 1220 -29.34 55.15 -18.81
N GLN A 1221 -30.59 54.71 -19.05
CA GLN A 1221 -30.90 53.32 -19.40
C GLN A 1221 -30.33 52.95 -20.78
N VAL A 1222 -30.45 53.84 -21.77
CA VAL A 1222 -29.83 53.63 -23.10
C VAL A 1222 -28.31 53.55 -22.98
N GLU A 1223 -27.66 54.46 -22.25
CA GLU A 1223 -26.22 54.41 -22.03
C GLU A 1223 -25.79 53.14 -21.28
N GLY A 1224 -26.60 52.63 -20.34
CA GLY A 1224 -26.39 51.34 -19.68
C GLY A 1224 -26.43 50.15 -20.64
N VAL A 1225 -27.42 50.09 -21.54
CA VAL A 1225 -27.52 49.04 -22.58
C VAL A 1225 -26.31 49.09 -23.53
N LEU A 1226 -25.86 50.30 -23.91
CA LEU A 1226 -24.70 50.49 -24.79
C LEU A 1226 -23.36 50.20 -24.10
N ALA A 1227 -23.25 50.47 -22.81
CA ALA A 1227 -22.05 50.18 -22.02
C ALA A 1227 -21.79 48.67 -21.93
N GLY A 1228 -22.84 47.85 -21.78
CA GLY A 1228 -22.75 46.39 -21.76
C GLY A 1228 -22.64 45.70 -23.12
N LEU A 1229 -22.52 46.44 -24.23
CA LEU A 1229 -22.35 45.84 -25.56
C LEU A 1229 -21.10 44.95 -25.69
N PRO A 1230 -19.90 45.32 -25.19
CA PRO A 1230 -18.70 44.50 -25.33
C PRO A 1230 -18.85 43.09 -24.74
N ASP A 1231 -19.69 42.95 -23.71
CA ASP A 1231 -19.81 41.73 -22.89
C ASP A 1231 -20.87 40.75 -23.44
N ARG A 1232 -21.77 41.22 -24.31
CA ARG A 1232 -22.84 40.39 -24.93
C ARG A 1232 -22.36 39.10 -25.59
N PRO A 1233 -21.24 39.07 -26.36
CA PRO A 1233 -20.76 37.81 -26.93
C PRO A 1233 -20.24 36.84 -25.86
N GLY A 1234 -19.74 37.34 -24.73
CA GLY A 1234 -19.32 36.52 -23.59
C GLY A 1234 -20.50 35.91 -22.84
N ALA A 1235 -21.53 36.72 -22.55
CA ALA A 1235 -22.76 36.24 -21.92
C ALA A 1235 -23.46 35.16 -22.76
N TRP A 1236 -23.52 35.35 -24.09
CA TRP A 1236 -24.05 34.34 -25.03
C TRP A 1236 -23.20 33.07 -25.09
N LEU A 1237 -21.86 33.19 -25.04
CA LEU A 1237 -20.99 32.01 -24.95
C LEU A 1237 -21.32 31.19 -23.71
N ALA A 1238 -21.44 31.84 -22.55
CA ALA A 1238 -21.79 31.17 -21.30
C ALA A 1238 -23.18 30.53 -21.32
N GLN A 1239 -24.22 31.30 -21.65
CA GLN A 1239 -25.62 30.89 -21.48
C GLN A 1239 -26.14 30.04 -22.65
N ASP A 1240 -25.87 30.43 -23.89
CA ASP A 1240 -26.46 29.79 -25.08
C ASP A 1240 -25.53 28.76 -25.73
N TYR A 1241 -24.21 28.98 -25.72
CA TYR A 1241 -23.26 28.07 -26.36
C TYR A 1241 -22.78 26.95 -25.44
N PHE A 1242 -22.41 27.27 -24.19
CA PHE A 1242 -21.94 26.31 -23.19
C PHE A 1242 -23.02 25.85 -22.20
N SER A 1243 -24.11 26.59 -22.04
CA SER A 1243 -25.25 26.26 -21.17
C SER A 1243 -24.90 26.14 -19.67
N TRP A 1244 -24.23 27.17 -19.12
CA TRP A 1244 -23.85 27.32 -17.69
C TRP A 1244 -24.86 28.11 -16.84
#